data_AF-A0A259KKN9-F1
#
_entry.id   AF-A0A259KKN9-F1
#
_cell.length_a   1.000
_cell.length_b   1.000
_cell.length_c   1.000
_cell.angle_alpha   90.00
_cell.angle_beta   90.00
_cell.angle_gamma   90.00
#
_symmetry.space_group_name_H-M   'P 1'
#
loop_
_entity.id
_entity.type
_entity.pdbx_description
1 polymer ?
#
loop_
_entity_poly.entity_id
_entity_poly.type
_entity_poly.pdbx_seq_one_letter_code
_entity_poly.pdbx_strand_id
1 'polypeptide(L)'
;MSFYTSLTGLNAATAQLGVTSNNIANVSTTGFKRSRTDFGDIFATSPLQKASATIGQGVSLKRVVQEFGQGNMMFSSNTLDLAISGDGFFPLKSQDGFQDIFTRNGVFMMNDQYNVVNSAGQRLMAASVDSSGKANLDDMNVLTIPQKTTGMAKQTSKVSLGLNFPADAEVITKEFNRNDPESYNKSTALTVYDAGGNSYLASVYYVKTQNASQETPNNKWQTYVYVGDKLVNASLQQATNSVGEEMYVNKYGELKAKSDFKTPEEIAELNSSFSKKTIKFALDDLTDVRTSQPATVVAGLASDLGTGSNDGIDFANYEKLNKSDLLWNQGSSAVTYGLKYSGLTSADEVSVTFGPAGAPVEVKVPSIDGVPPTAQDVANALNINASFASSYVAQAASKVTMEGIEFGDPAATTDFSSFTMTVAGKTFSISDLSPSAATLSGLAAELQSRLRSEDHGSTDLSVTVSESGTELLIKDAQGRKLTGVALSQNSSSDAVPPTAYVETVGELKITAIDPNVSATDIEDSFALTQGSSSSVGDTPEITTTLNATQYPRFTATYTVDGTAPYKAVLGTGSNEVTITTESTETVSDFVAKLNANDKFSISYLAELTDDSTGIVITAKDPSTTAASAITNNLVLTDSANAEFVTAAGPTVGIAAPSAFAGKKSIDDLKNLFSVNVDNSIDSVTVGLDHLIDTMANLPSTTSKKLSGTQIAAELTNVIARQYGDEKPFNFSTVGTPTFFVQLTRSDKTTLDSLPIDLSTHGDLHNEDLVREVQKQIDDDSTYSGKITVSYDTQNQKLVFTPADNAKVTVSSDQTAMDLADPLIQGVNDSSVGLKLAPSVSTSPFKPLNEQRYGMKVEYDAVKQTFVFKSGTTGDNSGLSITSIRPGSLATQSSKGLGMTGDPANYVVTPSTVDALRGIESTAAVLSGNPLAVNVDNNFSVDETNNQFVVSVNGITGTVVVPPKDTYTLGTFMEALQDGINGLQGPTKNGLTPDSVNGVKVSYDADSNALQFTTGTASTDSYIKVTGDARWGLDGLDAQFGTTTTWIKPTAFKDEKGATVYIDGFGEESSTATGFETLPAWSPVYFDKGELTFDTAGNLVSPKQGAQLDTVYLPNGKGALTINIDYAKSTQFASPFSVLSQSQDGAPEGDLVGLAIADDGLVSASFSNGAQKSLGKVVLVNFSNPSGLRQIGDTNYYKTSDSGVPKYGEAGSAGFGTVRSGATERANVDLTQELVDLITEQRNFQANAKAMETSTSMTQTIIQIRN
;
A
#
# COMPACT_ATOMS: atom_id res chain seq x y z
N MET A 1 79.12 -90.69 44.30
CA MET A 1 79.02 -89.34 43.71
C MET A 1 78.79 -89.40 42.20
N SER A 2 79.50 -90.25 41.44
CA SER A 2 79.26 -90.44 39.98
C SER A 2 77.83 -90.89 39.63
N PHE A 3 77.22 -91.77 40.43
CA PHE A 3 75.87 -92.29 40.18
C PHE A 3 74.79 -91.20 40.08
N TYR A 4 74.83 -90.17 40.94
CA TYR A 4 73.84 -89.09 40.93
C TYR A 4 73.99 -88.17 39.70
N THR A 5 75.22 -87.90 39.26
CA THR A 5 75.50 -87.13 38.04
C THR A 5 75.03 -87.88 36.78
N SER A 6 75.24 -89.20 36.73
CA SER A 6 74.75 -90.01 35.60
C SER A 6 73.23 -90.21 35.64
N LEU A 7 72.60 -90.32 36.81
CA LEU A 7 71.14 -90.40 36.96
C LEU A 7 70.44 -89.10 36.52
N THR A 8 70.98 -87.95 36.94
CA THR A 8 70.46 -86.64 36.55
C THR A 8 70.66 -86.37 35.05
N GLY A 9 71.81 -86.78 34.48
CA GLY A 9 72.04 -86.79 33.03
C GLY A 9 71.12 -87.73 32.25
N LEU A 10 70.80 -88.91 32.79
CA LEU A 10 69.86 -89.87 32.19
C LEU A 10 68.44 -89.29 32.16
N ASN A 11 67.99 -88.68 33.26
CA ASN A 11 66.68 -88.03 33.34
C ASN A 11 66.59 -86.82 32.39
N ALA A 12 67.65 -86.02 32.25
CA ALA A 12 67.71 -84.94 31.28
C ALA A 12 67.64 -85.44 29.84
N ALA A 13 68.41 -86.49 29.48
CA ALA A 13 68.34 -87.10 28.15
C ALA A 13 66.96 -87.70 27.85
N THR A 14 66.27 -88.26 28.87
CA THR A 14 64.90 -88.81 28.72
C THR A 14 63.89 -87.69 28.42
N ALA A 15 64.01 -86.55 29.12
CA ALA A 15 63.18 -85.38 28.86
C ALA A 15 63.44 -84.79 27.47
N GLN A 16 64.71 -84.72 27.04
CA GLN A 16 65.07 -84.26 25.70
C GLN A 16 64.47 -85.15 24.61
N LEU A 17 64.65 -86.47 24.73
CA LEU A 17 64.06 -87.46 23.82
C LEU A 17 62.55 -87.34 23.73
N GLY A 18 61.87 -87.11 24.85
CA GLY A 18 60.42 -86.93 24.88
C GLY A 18 59.96 -85.70 24.09
N VAL A 19 60.68 -84.58 24.22
CA VAL A 19 60.37 -83.33 23.51
C VAL A 19 60.66 -83.45 22.01
N THR A 20 61.83 -83.95 21.63
CA THR A 20 62.23 -84.18 20.24
C THR A 20 61.28 -85.16 19.55
N SER A 21 60.88 -86.25 20.22
CA SER A 21 59.89 -87.20 19.71
C SER A 21 58.52 -86.56 19.48
N ASN A 22 58.09 -85.68 20.40
CA ASN A 22 56.82 -84.96 20.26
C ASN A 22 56.85 -83.95 19.10
N ASN A 23 57.98 -83.30 18.85
CA ASN A 23 58.14 -82.40 17.71
C ASN A 23 58.05 -83.18 16.38
N ILE A 24 58.73 -84.32 16.27
CA ILE A 24 58.68 -85.19 15.09
C ILE A 24 57.25 -85.68 14.84
N ALA A 25 56.54 -86.11 15.88
CA ALA A 25 55.17 -86.60 15.76
C ALA A 25 54.19 -85.54 15.22
N ASN A 26 54.45 -84.25 15.50
CA ASN A 26 53.58 -83.14 15.14
C ASN A 26 54.06 -82.32 13.92
N VAL A 27 55.03 -82.80 13.14
CA VAL A 27 55.57 -82.07 11.97
C VAL A 27 54.54 -81.79 10.87
N SER A 28 53.47 -82.60 10.81
CA SER A 28 52.37 -82.43 9.85
C SER A 28 51.20 -81.63 10.42
N THR A 29 51.23 -81.29 11.71
CA THR A 29 50.15 -80.55 12.38
C THR A 29 50.25 -79.07 12.03
N THR A 30 49.19 -78.52 11.43
CA THR A 30 49.08 -77.09 11.09
C THR A 30 49.14 -76.24 12.35
N GLY A 31 49.98 -75.19 12.34
CA GLY A 31 50.14 -74.25 13.45
C GLY A 31 50.96 -74.78 14.64
N PHE A 32 51.54 -75.98 14.55
CA PHE A 32 52.36 -76.54 15.63
C PHE A 32 53.69 -75.79 15.77
N LYS A 33 54.11 -75.55 17.01
CA LYS A 33 55.38 -74.90 17.33
C LYS A 33 56.31 -75.89 18.03
N ARG A 34 57.58 -75.89 17.62
CA ARG A 34 58.64 -76.75 18.14
C ARG A 34 58.88 -76.43 19.61
N SER A 35 58.96 -77.47 20.43
CA SER A 35 59.39 -77.38 21.81
C SER A 35 60.88 -77.64 21.93
N ARG A 36 61.57 -76.95 22.84
CA ARG A 36 62.94 -77.30 23.27
C ARG A 36 63.04 -77.42 24.79
N THR A 37 63.97 -78.23 25.26
CA THR A 37 64.30 -78.36 26.68
C THR A 37 65.43 -77.41 27.06
N ASP A 38 65.22 -76.55 28.07
CA ASP A 38 66.29 -75.77 28.68
C ASP A 38 66.78 -76.53 29.93
N PHE A 39 68.10 -76.76 30.02
CA PHE A 39 68.72 -77.45 31.15
C PHE A 39 69.49 -76.50 32.08
N GLY A 40 69.64 -76.91 33.33
CA GLY A 40 70.43 -76.23 34.35
C GLY A 40 71.42 -77.17 35.02
N ASP A 41 72.62 -76.67 35.31
CA ASP A 41 73.58 -77.38 36.15
C ASP A 41 73.10 -77.45 37.60
N ILE A 42 73.42 -78.57 38.26
CA ILE A 42 73.15 -78.77 39.69
C ILE A 42 74.48 -78.55 40.43
N PHE A 43 74.55 -77.47 41.19
CA PHE A 43 75.65 -77.18 42.10
C PHE A 43 75.19 -77.26 43.56
N ALA A 44 75.87 -78.07 44.37
CA ALA A 44 75.72 -78.09 45.83
C ALA A 44 76.89 -77.36 46.46
N THR A 45 76.81 -76.04 46.60
CA THR A 45 77.79 -75.26 47.35
C THR A 45 77.24 -74.92 48.72
N SER A 46 77.88 -75.42 49.78
CA SER A 46 77.77 -74.79 51.11
C SER A 46 78.51 -73.44 51.04
N PRO A 47 77.97 -72.33 51.59
CA PRO A 47 78.56 -70.97 51.47
C PRO A 47 80.01 -70.81 51.94
N LEU A 48 80.59 -71.83 52.58
CA LEU A 48 81.93 -71.83 53.16
C LEU A 48 82.97 -72.63 52.32
N GLN A 49 82.60 -73.22 51.18
CA GLN A 49 83.53 -73.97 50.31
C GLN A 49 84.05 -73.14 49.12
N LYS A 50 85.35 -73.24 48.82
CA LYS A 50 86.01 -72.62 47.66
C LYS A 50 85.42 -73.16 46.35
N ALA A 51 84.84 -72.30 45.53
CA ALA A 51 84.21 -72.65 44.24
C ALA A 51 85.14 -73.40 43.26
N SER A 52 86.47 -73.23 43.37
CA SER A 52 87.46 -73.86 42.48
C SER A 52 87.71 -75.36 42.76
N ALA A 53 87.17 -75.92 43.85
CA ALA A 53 87.37 -77.32 44.24
C ALA A 53 86.08 -78.17 44.21
N THR A 54 84.96 -77.58 43.78
CA THR A 54 83.64 -78.24 43.80
C THR A 54 83.29 -78.79 42.43
N ILE A 55 83.11 -80.10 42.33
CA ILE A 55 82.66 -80.79 41.11
C ILE A 55 81.12 -80.68 41.03
N GLY A 56 80.58 -80.34 39.86
CA GLY A 56 79.13 -80.26 39.63
C GLY A 56 78.42 -81.60 39.88
N GLN A 57 77.19 -81.56 40.41
CA GLN A 57 76.43 -82.77 40.77
C GLN A 57 75.52 -83.30 39.65
N GLY A 58 75.50 -82.65 38.49
CA GLY A 58 74.78 -83.09 37.30
C GLY A 58 73.91 -81.99 36.69
N VAL A 59 72.80 -82.38 36.08
CA VAL A 59 71.93 -81.49 35.29
C VAL A 59 70.45 -81.75 35.59
N SER A 60 69.63 -80.71 35.69
CA SER A 60 68.17 -80.83 35.79
C SER A 60 67.47 -80.11 34.64
N LEU A 61 66.29 -80.59 34.26
CA LEU A 61 65.41 -79.88 33.34
C LEU A 61 64.87 -78.63 34.07
N LYS A 62 65.16 -77.44 33.53
CA LYS A 62 64.59 -76.19 34.06
C LYS A 62 63.16 -75.98 33.56
N ARG A 63 62.95 -76.15 32.26
CA ARG A 63 61.64 -75.98 31.60
C ARG A 63 61.66 -76.52 30.17
N VAL A 64 60.47 -76.77 29.63
CA VAL A 64 60.24 -76.96 28.18
C VAL A 64 59.66 -75.66 27.64
N VAL A 65 60.28 -75.08 26.62
CA VAL A 65 59.88 -73.80 26.04
C VAL A 65 59.43 -74.00 24.60
N GLN A 66 58.36 -73.32 24.23
CA GLN A 66 57.87 -73.25 22.85
C GLN A 66 58.62 -72.19 22.06
N GLU A 67 59.06 -72.56 20.85
CA GLU A 67 59.70 -71.65 19.89
C GLU A 67 58.71 -71.21 18.82
N PHE A 68 58.35 -69.92 18.82
CA PHE A 68 57.31 -69.36 17.96
C PHE A 68 57.81 -68.89 16.59
N GLY A 69 58.86 -69.51 16.05
CA GLY A 69 59.32 -69.24 14.67
C GLY A 69 58.24 -69.54 13.63
N GLN A 70 58.29 -68.86 12.48
CA GLN A 70 57.36 -69.06 11.37
C GLN A 70 57.56 -70.43 10.70
N GLY A 71 56.48 -71.13 10.42
CA GLY A 71 56.47 -72.35 9.59
C GLY A 71 56.17 -72.06 8.11
N ASN A 72 56.40 -73.05 7.25
CA ASN A 72 56.12 -72.91 5.82
C ASN A 72 54.61 -72.74 5.55
N MET A 73 54.25 -71.82 4.66
CA MET A 73 52.86 -71.56 4.28
C MET A 73 52.40 -72.52 3.18
N MET A 74 51.21 -73.11 3.33
CA MET A 74 50.58 -73.96 2.32
C MET A 74 49.27 -73.30 1.85
N PHE A 75 49.11 -73.09 0.55
CA PHE A 75 47.88 -72.52 -0.01
C PHE A 75 46.73 -73.54 -0.01
N SER A 76 45.52 -73.02 0.20
CA SER A 76 44.24 -73.75 0.23
C SER A 76 43.23 -73.07 -0.72
N SER A 77 42.24 -73.84 -1.18
CA SER A 77 41.12 -73.31 -1.97
C SER A 77 39.99 -72.73 -1.10
N ASN A 78 40.04 -72.90 0.22
CA ASN A 78 39.05 -72.37 1.16
C ASN A 78 39.45 -70.98 1.69
N THR A 79 38.60 -69.97 1.53
CA THR A 79 38.87 -68.59 1.99
C THR A 79 38.96 -68.46 3.50
N LEU A 80 38.33 -69.36 4.26
CA LEU A 80 38.37 -69.39 5.73
C LEU A 80 39.61 -70.11 6.29
N ASP A 81 40.45 -70.68 5.45
CA ASP A 81 41.78 -71.13 5.87
C ASP A 81 42.68 -69.90 5.91
N LEU A 82 43.03 -69.47 7.11
CA LEU A 82 43.83 -68.30 7.39
C LEU A 82 45.23 -68.69 7.89
N ALA A 83 46.23 -67.92 7.50
CA ALA A 83 47.57 -68.08 8.05
C ALA A 83 48.19 -66.72 8.36
N ILE A 84 48.90 -66.65 9.48
CA ILE A 84 49.63 -65.44 9.86
C ILE A 84 51.01 -65.49 9.22
N SER A 85 51.39 -64.41 8.55
CA SER A 85 52.75 -64.17 8.07
C SER A 85 53.42 -63.15 8.98
N GLY A 86 54.20 -63.63 9.95
CA GLY A 86 54.86 -62.81 10.97
C GLY A 86 54.36 -63.09 12.40
N ASP A 87 54.51 -62.11 13.28
CA ASP A 87 54.17 -62.24 14.70
C ASP A 87 52.66 -62.06 14.97
N GLY A 88 52.15 -62.63 16.07
CA GLY A 88 50.74 -62.43 16.52
C GLY A 88 49.75 -63.58 16.26
N PHE A 89 48.94 -63.95 17.26
CA PHE A 89 48.05 -65.13 17.31
C PHE A 89 46.62 -64.77 16.92
N PHE A 90 45.86 -65.75 16.41
CA PHE A 90 44.40 -65.61 16.30
C PHE A 90 43.76 -65.67 17.70
N PRO A 91 42.97 -64.65 18.10
CA PRO A 91 42.18 -64.70 19.32
C PRO A 91 40.88 -65.48 19.08
N LEU A 92 40.71 -66.53 19.86
CA LEU A 92 39.50 -67.34 19.90
C LEU A 92 38.82 -67.21 21.27
N LYS A 93 37.50 -67.38 21.29
CA LYS A 93 36.73 -67.63 22.50
C LYS A 93 36.35 -69.09 22.62
N SER A 94 36.38 -69.61 23.84
CA SER A 94 35.82 -70.94 24.14
C SER A 94 34.35 -71.02 23.73
N GLN A 95 33.83 -72.24 23.57
CA GLN A 95 32.42 -72.47 23.21
C GLN A 95 31.44 -71.81 24.20
N ASP A 96 31.82 -71.74 25.48
CA ASP A 96 31.07 -71.08 26.55
C ASP A 96 31.28 -69.55 26.60
N GLY A 97 32.18 -68.98 25.79
CA GLY A 97 32.46 -67.54 25.70
C GLY A 97 33.36 -66.95 26.80
N PHE A 98 33.66 -67.71 27.86
CA PHE A 98 34.35 -67.18 29.05
C PHE A 98 35.88 -67.14 28.95
N GLN A 99 36.52 -67.97 28.13
CA GLN A 99 37.98 -68.09 28.09
C GLN A 99 38.55 -67.57 26.76
N ASP A 100 39.61 -66.77 26.86
CA ASP A 100 40.41 -66.33 25.70
C ASP A 100 41.45 -67.41 25.37
N ILE A 101 41.44 -67.88 24.13
CA ILE A 101 42.33 -68.92 23.61
C ILE A 101 43.09 -68.32 22.45
N PHE A 102 44.40 -68.56 22.39
CA PHE A 102 45.24 -68.04 21.32
C PHE A 102 45.80 -69.20 20.50
N THR A 103 45.75 -69.11 19.18
CA THR A 103 46.25 -70.17 18.30
C THR A 103 47.00 -69.62 17.09
N ARG A 104 47.83 -70.47 16.49
CA ARG A 104 48.39 -70.26 15.14
C ARG A 104 47.74 -71.09 14.07
N ASN A 105 46.95 -72.08 14.46
CA ASN A 105 46.18 -72.85 13.52
C ASN A 105 45.00 -71.99 13.03
N GLY A 106 45.04 -71.59 11.77
CA GLY A 106 43.97 -70.80 11.17
C GLY A 106 43.06 -71.63 10.25
N VAL A 107 42.93 -72.93 10.48
CA VAL A 107 41.87 -73.72 9.84
C VAL A 107 40.53 -73.41 10.51
N PHE A 108 39.70 -72.61 9.83
CA PHE A 108 38.37 -72.23 10.31
C PHE A 108 37.25 -72.68 9.37
N MET A 109 36.07 -72.87 9.96
CA MET A 109 34.83 -73.24 9.28
C MET A 109 33.66 -72.44 9.85
N MET A 110 32.55 -72.39 9.12
CA MET A 110 31.34 -71.73 9.59
C MET A 110 30.41 -72.75 10.26
N ASN A 111 29.85 -72.42 11.42
CA ASN A 111 28.86 -73.27 12.09
C ASN A 111 27.40 -72.87 11.73
N ASP A 112 26.40 -73.62 12.22
CA ASP A 112 24.97 -73.38 11.96
C ASP A 112 24.46 -72.01 12.45
N GLN A 113 25.22 -71.34 13.31
CA GLN A 113 24.94 -69.99 13.81
C GLN A 113 25.68 -68.91 13.00
N TYR A 114 26.26 -69.31 11.87
CA TYR A 114 27.05 -68.48 10.96
C TYR A 114 28.30 -67.84 11.57
N ASN A 115 28.76 -68.37 12.70
CA ASN A 115 30.00 -67.93 13.34
C ASN A 115 31.19 -68.67 12.74
N VAL A 116 32.30 -67.96 12.59
CA VAL A 116 33.58 -68.56 12.18
C VAL A 116 34.20 -69.25 13.40
N VAL A 117 34.36 -70.57 13.31
CA VAL A 117 34.86 -71.44 14.39
C VAL A 117 35.99 -72.35 13.92
N ASN A 118 36.81 -72.83 14.83
CA ASN A 118 37.76 -73.92 14.52
C ASN A 118 37.10 -75.30 14.70
N SER A 119 37.85 -76.37 14.41
CA SER A 119 37.40 -77.78 14.58
C SER A 119 36.92 -78.13 15.99
N ALA A 120 37.36 -77.39 17.01
CA ALA A 120 36.95 -77.57 18.41
C ALA A 120 35.74 -76.70 18.81
N GLY A 121 35.10 -76.01 17.86
CA GLY A 121 33.94 -75.14 18.11
C GLY A 121 34.27 -73.80 18.79
N GLN A 122 35.56 -73.46 18.90
CA GLN A 122 36.01 -72.18 19.45
C GLN A 122 35.83 -71.07 18.41
N ARG A 123 35.32 -69.92 18.82
CA ARG A 123 34.86 -68.84 17.92
C ARG A 123 35.96 -67.83 17.66
N LEU A 124 36.21 -67.49 16.41
CA LEU A 124 37.17 -66.46 16.01
C LEU A 124 36.63 -65.07 16.37
N MET A 125 37.45 -64.27 17.03
CA MET A 125 37.12 -62.88 17.34
C MET A 125 37.60 -61.92 16.24
N ALA A 126 36.78 -60.92 15.93
CA ALA A 126 37.09 -59.83 15.02
C ALA A 126 36.68 -58.50 15.65
N ALA A 127 37.38 -57.43 15.30
CA ALA A 127 36.99 -56.08 15.67
C ALA A 127 35.86 -55.58 14.77
N SER A 128 34.91 -54.83 15.35
CA SER A 128 33.93 -54.06 14.59
C SER A 128 34.63 -53.03 13.70
N VAL A 129 34.06 -52.71 12.54
CA VAL A 129 34.62 -51.75 11.57
C VAL A 129 33.65 -50.62 11.27
N ASP A 130 34.17 -49.42 11.07
CA ASP A 130 33.39 -48.28 10.58
C ASP A 130 33.18 -48.33 9.05
N SER A 131 32.47 -47.35 8.50
CA SER A 131 32.21 -47.24 7.05
C SER A 131 33.48 -47.06 6.20
N SER A 132 34.63 -46.75 6.83
CA SER A 132 35.94 -46.63 6.18
C SER A 132 36.80 -47.89 6.35
N GLY A 133 36.30 -48.94 7.01
CA GLY A 133 37.03 -50.19 7.24
C GLY A 133 38.05 -50.14 8.37
N LYS A 134 38.04 -49.08 9.20
CA LYS A 134 38.94 -48.96 10.36
C LYS A 134 38.41 -49.81 11.52
N ALA A 135 39.29 -50.57 12.18
CA ALA A 135 38.90 -51.44 13.28
C ALA A 135 38.75 -50.66 14.60
N ASN A 136 37.69 -50.97 15.34
CA ASN A 136 37.54 -50.60 16.73
C ASN A 136 38.05 -51.74 17.63
N LEU A 137 39.29 -51.61 18.12
CA LEU A 137 39.94 -52.63 18.94
C LEU A 137 39.34 -52.77 20.36
N ASP A 138 38.53 -51.79 20.80
CA ASP A 138 37.80 -51.85 22.07
C ASP A 138 36.51 -52.68 21.97
N ASP A 139 36.02 -52.92 20.75
CA ASP A 139 34.80 -53.66 20.46
C ASP A 139 35.10 -54.95 19.65
N MET A 140 35.53 -55.99 20.38
CA MET A 140 35.83 -57.30 19.82
C MET A 140 34.62 -58.23 19.92
N ASN A 141 34.08 -58.64 18.77
CA ASN A 141 32.92 -59.51 18.66
C ASN A 141 33.28 -60.83 17.97
N VAL A 142 32.40 -61.83 18.10
CA VAL A 142 32.52 -63.06 17.32
C VAL A 142 32.30 -62.72 15.85
N LEU A 143 33.17 -63.21 14.97
CA LEU A 143 33.00 -63.02 13.53
C LEU A 143 31.81 -63.85 13.03
N THR A 144 30.74 -63.17 12.65
CA THR A 144 29.52 -63.77 12.08
C THR A 144 29.35 -63.36 10.61
N ILE A 145 29.11 -64.32 9.73
CA ILE A 145 28.91 -64.09 8.29
C ILE A 145 27.41 -64.22 7.95
N PRO A 146 26.65 -63.13 7.79
CA PRO A 146 25.22 -63.22 7.50
C PRO A 146 24.96 -63.75 6.07
N GLN A 147 24.07 -64.74 5.93
CA GLN A 147 23.67 -65.30 4.61
C GLN A 147 22.78 -64.34 3.78
N LYS A 148 22.04 -63.47 4.47
CA LYS A 148 21.24 -62.41 3.88
C LYS A 148 21.67 -61.10 4.50
N THR A 149 21.82 -60.04 3.71
CA THR A 149 21.75 -58.73 4.34
C THR A 149 20.36 -58.58 4.95
N THR A 150 20.28 -58.19 6.22
CA THR A 150 19.18 -57.32 6.69
C THR A 150 19.33 -55.93 6.05
N GLY A 151 19.50 -55.89 4.73
CA GLY A 151 19.59 -54.68 3.93
C GLY A 151 18.15 -54.35 3.58
N MET A 152 17.51 -53.59 4.45
CA MET A 152 16.13 -53.15 4.26
C MET A 152 16.04 -52.52 2.87
N ALA A 153 15.04 -52.92 2.10
CA ALA A 153 14.72 -52.24 0.85
C ALA A 153 14.76 -50.73 1.09
N LYS A 154 15.50 -50.01 0.23
CA LYS A 154 15.60 -48.56 0.35
C LYS A 154 14.57 -47.94 -0.57
N GLN A 155 13.59 -47.26 0.03
CA GLN A 155 12.62 -46.46 -0.70
C GLN A 155 13.34 -45.35 -1.47
N THR A 156 12.93 -45.10 -2.72
CA THR A 156 13.41 -43.94 -3.48
C THR A 156 12.86 -42.68 -2.84
N SER A 157 13.76 -41.81 -2.37
CA SER A 157 13.42 -40.51 -1.79
C SER A 157 13.89 -39.35 -2.66
N LYS A 158 14.97 -39.57 -3.44
CA LYS A 158 15.55 -38.58 -4.34
C LYS A 158 15.79 -39.16 -5.72
N VAL A 159 15.36 -38.43 -6.74
CA VAL A 159 15.64 -38.67 -8.15
C VAL A 159 16.44 -37.48 -8.67
N SER A 160 17.60 -37.71 -9.28
CA SER A 160 18.42 -36.67 -9.89
C SER A 160 18.35 -36.79 -11.41
N LEU A 161 17.85 -35.74 -12.06
CA LEU A 161 17.72 -35.65 -13.51
C LEU A 161 18.51 -34.44 -14.03
N GLY A 162 19.48 -34.71 -14.91
CA GLY A 162 20.11 -33.70 -15.75
C GLY A 162 19.63 -33.89 -17.16
N LEU A 163 18.91 -32.92 -17.71
CA LEU A 163 18.30 -32.99 -19.03
C LEU A 163 18.78 -31.81 -19.89
N ASN A 164 18.87 -31.99 -21.20
CA ASN A 164 18.91 -30.88 -22.13
C ASN A 164 17.53 -30.74 -22.78
N PHE A 165 16.89 -29.59 -22.59
CA PHE A 165 15.63 -29.23 -23.24
C PHE A 165 15.90 -28.55 -24.59
N PRO A 166 15.19 -28.90 -25.69
CA PRO A 166 15.35 -28.23 -26.97
C PRO A 166 14.80 -26.81 -26.90
N ALA A 167 15.64 -25.82 -27.15
CA ALA A 167 15.21 -24.42 -27.16
C ALA A 167 14.18 -24.11 -28.27
N ASP A 168 14.22 -24.85 -29.37
CA ASP A 168 13.35 -24.74 -30.55
C ASP A 168 12.03 -25.53 -30.44
N ALA A 169 11.79 -26.23 -29.33
CA ALA A 169 10.53 -26.95 -29.12
C ALA A 169 9.32 -25.99 -29.20
N GLU A 170 8.25 -26.44 -29.85
CA GLU A 170 7.00 -25.69 -29.96
C GLU A 170 6.28 -25.57 -28.61
N VAL A 171 5.59 -24.45 -28.41
CA VAL A 171 4.74 -24.23 -27.23
C VAL A 171 3.41 -24.96 -27.42
N ILE A 172 3.02 -25.79 -26.46
CA ILE A 172 1.76 -26.54 -26.48
C ILE A 172 0.78 -25.89 -25.51
N THR A 173 -0.38 -25.46 -26.00
CA THR A 173 -1.48 -24.89 -25.20
C THR A 173 -2.64 -25.86 -24.97
N LYS A 174 -2.55 -27.07 -25.53
CA LYS A 174 -3.55 -28.14 -25.38
C LYS A 174 -3.52 -28.69 -23.95
N GLU A 175 -4.66 -29.08 -23.41
CA GLU A 175 -4.73 -29.75 -22.11
C GLU A 175 -3.89 -31.04 -22.14
N PHE A 176 -3.08 -31.24 -21.09
CA PHE A 176 -2.16 -32.37 -21.02
C PHE A 176 -2.90 -33.71 -20.92
N ASN A 177 -2.53 -34.66 -21.78
CA ASN A 177 -3.03 -36.03 -21.72
C ASN A 177 -1.92 -37.01 -22.10
N ARG A 178 -1.48 -37.84 -21.14
CA ARG A 178 -0.39 -38.82 -21.35
C ARG A 178 -0.58 -39.77 -22.55
N ASN A 179 -1.82 -40.03 -22.95
CA ASN A 179 -2.14 -40.94 -24.06
C ASN A 179 -2.18 -40.22 -25.42
N ASP A 180 -2.07 -38.90 -25.42
CA ASP A 180 -2.05 -38.05 -26.61
C ASP A 180 -0.64 -37.48 -26.81
N PRO A 181 0.11 -37.96 -27.82
CA PRO A 181 1.47 -37.51 -28.08
C PRO A 181 1.58 -36.05 -28.55
N GLU A 182 0.47 -35.41 -28.93
CA GLU A 182 0.46 -33.98 -29.28
C GLU A 182 0.31 -33.07 -28.06
N SER A 183 0.03 -33.64 -26.88
CA SER A 183 -0.18 -32.87 -25.65
C SER A 183 1.09 -32.63 -24.82
N TYR A 184 2.22 -33.18 -25.24
CA TYR A 184 3.51 -32.98 -24.58
C TYR A 184 4.68 -33.00 -25.57
N ASN A 185 5.78 -32.33 -25.24
CA ASN A 185 6.93 -32.27 -26.14
C ASN A 185 7.81 -33.50 -25.99
N LYS A 186 8.15 -33.90 -24.76
CA LYS A 186 9.11 -34.97 -24.44
C LYS A 186 8.73 -35.70 -23.17
N SER A 187 9.24 -36.90 -22.99
CA SER A 187 9.09 -37.68 -21.76
C SER A 187 10.33 -38.49 -21.44
N THR A 188 10.52 -38.78 -20.16
CA THR A 188 11.54 -39.70 -19.63
C THR A 188 10.91 -40.64 -18.63
N ALA A 189 11.52 -41.81 -18.45
CA ALA A 189 11.07 -42.76 -17.44
C ALA A 189 12.26 -43.27 -16.62
N LEU A 190 12.01 -43.57 -15.35
CA LEU A 190 12.95 -44.25 -14.47
C LEU A 190 12.22 -45.24 -13.57
N THR A 191 12.97 -46.18 -13.01
CA THR A 191 12.46 -47.11 -12.00
C THR A 191 12.68 -46.52 -10.61
N VAL A 192 11.60 -46.45 -9.82
CA VAL A 192 11.61 -46.05 -8.40
C VAL A 192 11.19 -47.23 -7.53
N TYR A 193 11.63 -47.27 -6.29
CA TYR A 193 11.39 -48.36 -5.34
C TYR A 193 10.53 -47.89 -4.16
N ASP A 194 9.56 -48.70 -3.73
CA ASP A 194 8.83 -48.48 -2.48
C ASP A 194 9.64 -48.93 -1.25
N ALA A 195 9.10 -48.69 -0.05
CA ALA A 195 9.70 -49.15 1.21
C ALA A 195 9.81 -50.69 1.33
N GLY A 196 9.07 -51.44 0.50
CA GLY A 196 9.16 -52.88 0.39
C GLY A 196 10.11 -53.39 -0.70
N GLY A 197 10.75 -52.49 -1.46
CA GLY A 197 11.69 -52.83 -2.53
C GLY A 197 11.03 -53.22 -3.84
N ASN A 198 9.70 -53.04 -3.98
CA ASN A 198 9.02 -53.25 -5.25
C ASN A 198 9.34 -52.09 -6.20
N SER A 199 9.60 -52.40 -7.47
CA SER A 199 9.85 -51.42 -8.51
C SER A 199 8.56 -50.89 -9.13
N TYR A 200 8.50 -49.58 -9.35
CA TYR A 200 7.47 -48.89 -10.12
C TYR A 200 8.12 -48.03 -11.20
N LEU A 201 7.44 -47.87 -12.33
CA LEU A 201 7.89 -46.97 -13.40
C LEU A 201 7.38 -45.56 -13.09
N ALA A 202 8.31 -44.63 -12.86
CA ALA A 202 8.02 -43.21 -12.79
C ALA A 202 8.26 -42.57 -14.15
N SER A 203 7.20 -42.07 -14.80
CA SER A 203 7.25 -41.38 -16.09
C SER A 203 7.06 -39.89 -15.88
N VAL A 204 7.97 -39.07 -16.40
CA VAL A 204 7.88 -37.60 -16.37
C VAL A 204 7.64 -37.11 -17.78
N TYR A 205 6.59 -36.32 -17.97
CA TYR A 205 6.26 -35.65 -19.22
C TYR A 205 6.59 -34.16 -19.11
N TYR A 206 7.10 -33.60 -20.20
CA TYR A 206 7.56 -32.21 -20.30
C TYR A 206 6.79 -31.50 -21.41
N VAL A 207 6.14 -30.40 -21.05
CA VAL A 207 5.34 -29.57 -21.95
C VAL A 207 5.90 -28.16 -21.92
N LYS A 208 6.30 -27.60 -23.06
CA LYS A 208 6.76 -26.22 -23.14
C LYS A 208 5.54 -25.31 -23.18
N THR A 209 5.44 -24.42 -22.20
CA THR A 209 4.28 -23.52 -22.03
C THR A 209 4.59 -22.10 -22.50
N GLN A 210 5.86 -21.70 -22.55
CA GLN A 210 6.24 -20.34 -22.92
C GLN A 210 7.62 -20.26 -23.58
N ASN A 211 7.75 -19.39 -24.58
CA ASN A 211 9.02 -18.95 -25.14
C ASN A 211 9.50 -17.65 -24.46
N ALA A 212 10.82 -17.48 -24.36
CA ALA A 212 11.38 -16.19 -23.95
C ALA A 212 11.04 -15.08 -24.97
N SER A 213 10.66 -13.91 -24.45
CA SER A 213 10.36 -12.69 -25.21
C SER A 213 11.10 -11.50 -24.57
N GLN A 214 11.00 -10.30 -25.16
CA GLN A 214 11.55 -9.09 -24.53
C GLN A 214 10.83 -8.74 -23.21
N GLU A 215 9.55 -9.07 -23.09
CA GLU A 215 8.75 -8.77 -21.90
C GLU A 215 8.93 -9.86 -20.82
N THR A 216 9.14 -11.11 -21.23
CA THR A 216 9.35 -12.25 -20.33
C THR A 216 10.62 -13.00 -20.75
N PRO A 217 11.80 -12.70 -20.18
CA PRO A 217 13.09 -13.22 -20.66
C PRO A 217 13.36 -14.68 -20.24
N ASN A 218 12.32 -15.48 -20.05
CA ASN A 218 12.41 -16.86 -19.57
C ASN A 218 11.63 -17.81 -20.49
N ASN A 219 12.18 -19.01 -20.66
CA ASN A 219 11.46 -20.13 -21.25
C ASN A 219 10.87 -21.00 -20.14
N LYS A 220 9.65 -21.50 -20.35
CA LYS A 220 8.94 -22.27 -19.32
C LYS A 220 8.48 -23.62 -19.82
N TRP A 221 8.61 -24.58 -18.92
CA TRP A 221 8.21 -25.97 -19.13
C TRP A 221 7.39 -26.45 -17.94
N GLN A 222 6.27 -27.07 -18.21
CA GLN A 222 5.44 -27.74 -17.22
C GLN A 222 5.78 -29.24 -17.16
N THR A 223 5.87 -29.77 -15.94
CA THR A 223 6.13 -31.19 -15.69
C THR A 223 4.91 -31.92 -15.16
N TYR A 224 4.66 -33.11 -15.69
CA TYR A 224 3.63 -34.03 -15.19
C TYR A 224 4.27 -35.37 -14.86
N VAL A 225 4.17 -35.79 -13.58
CA VAL A 225 4.81 -37.02 -13.11
C VAL A 225 3.77 -38.09 -12.83
N TYR A 226 3.98 -39.28 -13.39
CA TYR A 226 3.19 -40.47 -13.11
C TYR A 226 4.04 -41.52 -12.43
N VAL A 227 3.56 -42.10 -11.33
CA VAL A 227 4.13 -43.30 -10.73
C VAL A 227 3.17 -44.46 -10.99
N GLY A 228 3.55 -45.36 -11.89
CA GLY A 228 2.60 -46.32 -12.48
C GLY A 228 1.51 -45.59 -13.24
N ASP A 229 0.24 -45.81 -12.88
CA ASP A 229 -0.91 -45.17 -13.51
C ASP A 229 -1.39 -43.87 -12.83
N LYS A 230 -0.82 -43.50 -11.69
CA LYS A 230 -1.31 -42.40 -10.86
C LYS A 230 -0.51 -41.11 -11.12
N LEU A 231 -1.22 -40.02 -11.43
CA LEU A 231 -0.65 -38.68 -11.50
C LEU A 231 -0.22 -38.23 -10.10
N VAL A 232 0.96 -37.64 -10.02
CA VAL A 232 1.56 -37.10 -8.82
C VAL A 232 1.86 -35.64 -9.09
N ASN A 233 1.14 -34.76 -8.39
CA ASN A 233 1.36 -33.34 -8.53
C ASN A 233 2.66 -32.93 -7.85
N ALA A 234 3.33 -31.93 -8.41
CA ALA A 234 4.38 -31.24 -7.70
C ALA A 234 3.77 -30.46 -6.53
N SER A 235 4.45 -30.50 -5.39
CA SER A 235 4.09 -29.70 -4.23
C SER A 235 4.31 -28.21 -4.54
N LEU A 236 3.55 -27.35 -3.88
CA LEU A 236 3.65 -25.92 -4.07
C LEU A 236 5.02 -25.41 -3.55
N GLN A 237 5.71 -24.60 -4.35
CA GLN A 237 6.98 -23.99 -3.96
C GLN A 237 6.89 -22.47 -4.01
N GLN A 238 7.37 -21.82 -2.94
CA GLN A 238 7.44 -20.37 -2.91
C GLN A 238 8.43 -19.89 -3.97
N ALA A 239 8.06 -18.80 -4.66
CA ALA A 239 8.89 -18.14 -5.64
C ALA A 239 10.20 -17.68 -4.99
N THR A 240 11.31 -17.82 -5.71
CA THR A 240 12.62 -17.35 -5.26
C THR A 240 13.27 -16.45 -6.28
N ASN A 241 14.09 -15.50 -5.81
CA ASN A 241 14.90 -14.66 -6.70
C ASN A 241 16.03 -15.46 -7.37
N SER A 242 16.82 -14.79 -8.21
CA SER A 242 17.98 -15.39 -8.88
C SER A 242 19.08 -15.92 -7.94
N VAL A 243 19.02 -15.62 -6.65
CA VAL A 243 19.95 -16.11 -5.61
C VAL A 243 19.33 -17.26 -4.78
N GLY A 244 18.01 -17.49 -4.88
CA GLY A 244 17.29 -18.54 -4.17
C GLY A 244 16.59 -18.07 -2.88
N GLU A 245 16.39 -16.78 -2.70
CA GLU A 245 15.69 -16.19 -1.54
C GLU A 245 14.19 -16.09 -1.79
N GLU A 246 13.37 -16.40 -0.78
CA GLU A 246 11.91 -16.35 -0.81
C GLU A 246 11.37 -14.96 -1.17
N MET A 247 10.42 -14.92 -2.10
CA MET A 247 9.79 -13.71 -2.62
C MET A 247 8.42 -13.46 -2.01
N TYR A 248 8.14 -12.19 -1.75
CA TYR A 248 6.86 -11.70 -1.23
C TYR A 248 6.32 -10.58 -2.12
N VAL A 249 5.00 -10.43 -2.15
CA VAL A 249 4.29 -9.37 -2.87
C VAL A 249 3.40 -8.58 -1.92
N ASN A 250 3.35 -7.26 -2.06
CA ASN A 250 2.40 -6.42 -1.32
C ASN A 250 1.07 -6.27 -2.09
N LYS A 251 0.09 -5.57 -1.50
CA LYS A 251 -1.21 -5.33 -2.15
C LYS A 251 -1.14 -4.53 -3.47
N TYR A 252 0.00 -3.87 -3.73
CA TYR A 252 0.26 -3.08 -4.94
C TYR A 252 1.10 -3.83 -5.99
N GLY A 253 1.42 -5.09 -5.75
CA GLY A 253 2.18 -5.93 -6.68
C GLY A 253 3.68 -5.69 -6.67
N GLU A 254 4.21 -4.95 -5.70
CA GLU A 254 5.65 -4.80 -5.50
C GLU A 254 6.25 -6.12 -5.00
N LEU A 255 7.31 -6.59 -5.66
CA LEU A 255 8.01 -7.81 -5.31
C LEU A 255 9.26 -7.51 -4.49
N LYS A 256 9.42 -8.19 -3.35
CA LYS A 256 10.57 -8.01 -2.45
C LYS A 256 11.08 -9.35 -1.93
N ALA A 257 12.40 -9.55 -1.93
CA ALA A 257 13.02 -10.75 -1.37
C ALA A 257 13.10 -10.63 0.15
N LYS A 258 13.09 -11.77 0.86
CA LYS A 258 13.14 -11.83 2.33
C LYS A 258 14.27 -11.03 2.98
N SER A 259 15.44 -10.95 2.33
CA SER A 259 16.63 -10.25 2.83
C SER A 259 16.58 -8.73 2.61
N ASP A 260 15.69 -8.24 1.74
CA ASP A 260 15.53 -6.81 1.44
C ASP A 260 14.72 -6.08 2.52
N PHE A 261 14.05 -6.80 3.42
CA PHE A 261 13.38 -6.23 4.59
C PHE A 261 14.42 -5.89 5.66
N LYS A 262 14.73 -4.59 5.81
CA LYS A 262 15.87 -4.12 6.62
C LYS A 262 15.44 -3.32 7.84
N THR A 263 14.30 -2.63 7.78
CA THR A 263 13.83 -1.82 8.91
C THR A 263 13.03 -2.68 9.92
N PRO A 264 13.01 -2.32 11.21
CA PRO A 264 12.20 -3.02 12.21
C PRO A 264 10.70 -3.05 11.86
N GLU A 265 10.20 -2.00 11.22
CA GLU A 265 8.81 -1.86 10.75
C GLU A 265 8.52 -2.85 9.63
N GLU A 266 9.38 -2.89 8.60
CA GLU A 266 9.28 -3.84 7.49
C GLU A 266 9.34 -5.29 7.96
N ILE A 267 10.20 -5.60 8.94
CA ILE A 267 10.33 -6.94 9.51
C ILE A 267 9.07 -7.29 10.32
N ALA A 268 8.47 -6.34 11.05
CA ALA A 268 7.22 -6.57 11.76
C ALA A 268 6.04 -6.82 10.80
N GLU A 269 5.97 -6.07 9.70
CA GLU A 269 5.00 -6.29 8.62
C GLU A 269 5.14 -7.68 7.99
N LEU A 270 6.37 -8.07 7.63
CA LEU A 270 6.67 -9.40 7.13
C LEU A 270 6.30 -10.48 8.15
N ASN A 271 6.66 -10.30 9.43
CA ASN A 271 6.34 -11.27 10.47
C ASN A 271 4.85 -11.47 10.70
N SER A 272 4.05 -10.41 10.49
CA SER A 272 2.60 -10.49 10.58
C SER A 272 2.00 -11.46 9.55
N SER A 273 2.64 -11.60 8.37
CA SER A 273 2.20 -12.47 7.29
C SER A 273 2.28 -13.96 7.63
N PHE A 274 3.27 -14.38 8.44
CA PHE A 274 3.48 -15.79 8.78
C PHE A 274 2.41 -16.38 9.71
N SER A 275 1.65 -15.52 10.40
CA SER A 275 0.64 -15.95 11.37
C SER A 275 -0.78 -15.95 10.80
N LYS A 276 -0.98 -15.37 9.61
CA LYS A 276 -2.29 -15.14 9.01
C LYS A 276 -2.45 -15.97 7.75
N LYS A 277 -3.67 -16.43 7.51
CA LYS A 277 -4.06 -17.00 6.22
C LYS A 277 -4.11 -15.87 5.19
N THR A 278 -3.58 -16.11 4.00
CA THR A 278 -3.53 -15.12 2.90
C THR A 278 -3.99 -15.72 1.58
N ILE A 279 -4.20 -14.88 0.57
CA ILE A 279 -4.53 -15.30 -0.79
C ILE A 279 -3.26 -15.84 -1.46
N LYS A 280 -3.39 -16.93 -2.22
CA LYS A 280 -2.30 -17.43 -3.07
C LYS A 280 -2.10 -16.50 -4.27
N PHE A 281 -0.88 -16.01 -4.43
CA PHE A 281 -0.44 -15.30 -5.63
C PHE A 281 0.57 -16.14 -6.40
N ALA A 282 0.33 -16.34 -7.70
CA ALA A 282 1.33 -16.89 -8.60
C ALA A 282 2.22 -15.77 -9.13
N LEU A 283 3.52 -16.04 -9.29
CA LEU A 283 4.48 -15.04 -9.82
C LEU A 283 4.07 -14.54 -11.22
N ASP A 284 3.43 -15.40 -11.99
CA ASP A 284 3.05 -15.14 -13.38
C ASP A 284 1.79 -14.30 -13.54
N ASP A 285 0.94 -14.29 -12.51
CA ASP A 285 -0.32 -13.56 -12.49
C ASP A 285 -0.13 -12.07 -12.11
N LEU A 286 1.11 -11.65 -11.88
CA LEU A 286 1.49 -10.27 -11.53
C LEU A 286 1.74 -9.42 -12.78
N THR A 287 0.74 -9.32 -13.65
CA THR A 287 0.84 -8.61 -14.95
C THR A 287 -0.21 -7.52 -15.18
N ASP A 288 -1.24 -7.40 -14.34
CA ASP A 288 -2.29 -6.36 -14.44
C ASP A 288 -1.77 -5.00 -13.94
N VAL A 289 -0.97 -4.33 -14.77
CA VAL A 289 -0.45 -2.98 -14.51
C VAL A 289 -1.58 -1.96 -14.68
N ARG A 290 -1.85 -1.21 -13.62
CA ARG A 290 -2.85 -0.14 -13.57
C ARG A 290 -2.21 1.18 -13.21
N THR A 291 -2.75 2.27 -13.75
CA THR A 291 -2.37 3.62 -13.33
C THR A 291 -3.07 3.96 -12.02
N SER A 292 -2.33 4.58 -11.11
CA SER A 292 -2.90 5.09 -9.87
C SER A 292 -3.95 6.16 -10.17
N GLN A 293 -5.08 6.10 -9.46
CA GLN A 293 -6.22 6.99 -9.66
C GLN A 293 -6.44 7.88 -8.43
N PRO A 294 -6.95 9.11 -8.60
CA PRO A 294 -7.43 9.92 -7.50
C PRO A 294 -8.78 9.43 -6.96
N ALA A 295 -9.09 9.76 -5.70
CA ALA A 295 -10.43 9.64 -5.16
C ALA A 295 -11.38 10.52 -6.00
N THR A 296 -12.43 9.92 -6.54
CA THR A 296 -13.31 10.58 -7.51
C THR A 296 -14.76 10.49 -7.04
N VAL A 297 -15.41 11.64 -6.91
CA VAL A 297 -16.84 11.78 -6.63
C VAL A 297 -17.53 12.28 -7.89
N VAL A 298 -18.60 11.61 -8.30
CA VAL A 298 -19.40 11.99 -9.48
C VAL A 298 -20.73 12.55 -9.02
N ALA A 299 -21.05 13.78 -9.45
CA ALA A 299 -22.34 14.42 -9.20
C ALA A 299 -23.48 13.68 -9.92
N GLY A 300 -24.72 13.99 -9.57
CA GLY A 300 -25.87 13.54 -10.35
C GLY A 300 -25.97 14.26 -11.71
N LEU A 301 -27.16 14.19 -12.32
CA LEU A 301 -27.42 14.76 -13.64
C LEU A 301 -27.46 16.29 -13.59
N ALA A 302 -26.67 16.93 -14.46
CA ALA A 302 -26.52 18.36 -14.66
C ALA A 302 -26.66 18.70 -16.16
N SER A 303 -27.91 18.69 -16.65
CA SER A 303 -28.30 18.92 -18.05
C SER A 303 -28.25 20.40 -18.43
N ASP A 304 -28.32 20.66 -19.74
CA ASP A 304 -28.40 22.01 -20.32
C ASP A 304 -27.19 22.90 -19.98
N LEU A 305 -26.04 22.26 -19.78
CA LEU A 305 -24.73 22.88 -19.67
C LEU A 305 -23.89 22.44 -20.88
N GLY A 306 -23.70 23.34 -21.84
CA GLY A 306 -22.81 23.10 -22.97
C GLY A 306 -21.34 23.18 -22.57
N THR A 307 -20.44 23.02 -23.55
CA THR A 307 -18.98 23.24 -23.41
C THR A 307 -18.53 24.60 -23.95
N GLY A 308 -19.45 25.43 -24.45
CA GLY A 308 -19.16 26.71 -25.10
C GLY A 308 -19.91 27.89 -24.46
N SER A 309 -19.41 29.11 -24.65
CA SER A 309 -19.85 30.32 -23.93
C SER A 309 -21.28 30.82 -24.19
N ASN A 310 -22.04 30.14 -25.06
CA ASN A 310 -23.43 30.48 -25.40
C ASN A 310 -24.46 29.59 -24.68
N ASP A 311 -24.01 28.49 -24.07
CA ASP A 311 -24.86 27.48 -23.43
C ASP A 311 -24.32 27.18 -22.02
N GLY A 312 -25.11 27.51 -21.00
CA GLY A 312 -24.64 27.51 -19.61
C GLY A 312 -25.49 28.37 -18.65
N ILE A 313 -24.95 28.58 -17.46
CA ILE A 313 -25.58 29.36 -16.38
C ILE A 313 -25.41 30.84 -16.67
N ASP A 314 -26.51 31.58 -16.72
CA ASP A 314 -26.51 33.02 -16.97
C ASP A 314 -26.47 33.81 -15.65
N PHE A 315 -25.30 34.34 -15.30
CA PHE A 315 -25.13 35.11 -14.07
C PHE A 315 -25.80 36.50 -14.13
N ALA A 316 -26.24 36.96 -15.30
CA ALA A 316 -27.05 38.18 -15.42
C ALA A 316 -28.48 38.01 -14.85
N ASN A 317 -28.92 36.77 -14.66
CA ASN A 317 -30.21 36.46 -14.04
C ASN A 317 -30.14 36.44 -12.51
N TYR A 318 -28.95 36.51 -11.91
CA TYR A 318 -28.81 36.55 -10.45
C TYR A 318 -28.81 37.98 -9.94
N GLU A 319 -29.62 38.23 -8.92
CA GLU A 319 -29.74 39.53 -8.25
C GLU A 319 -29.09 39.45 -6.87
N LYS A 320 -28.49 40.56 -6.43
CA LYS A 320 -27.89 40.70 -5.09
C LYS A 320 -28.92 40.75 -3.95
N LEU A 321 -30.09 40.15 -4.14
CA LEU A 321 -31.18 40.07 -3.16
C LEU A 321 -31.18 38.71 -2.50
N ASN A 322 -31.40 38.65 -1.19
CA ASN A 322 -31.66 37.38 -0.51
C ASN A 322 -32.90 36.69 -1.08
N LYS A 323 -33.01 35.38 -0.86
CA LYS A 323 -34.02 34.56 -1.52
C LYS A 323 -35.44 34.94 -1.13
N SER A 324 -35.69 35.18 0.16
CA SER A 324 -37.00 35.57 0.67
C SER A 324 -37.48 36.92 0.12
N ASP A 325 -36.59 37.90 -0.03
CA ASP A 325 -36.93 39.23 -0.53
C ASP A 325 -37.04 39.25 -2.05
N LEU A 326 -36.25 38.44 -2.78
CA LEU A 326 -36.46 38.24 -4.21
C LEU A 326 -37.82 37.58 -4.48
N LEU A 327 -38.15 36.50 -3.78
CA LEU A 327 -39.45 35.81 -3.93
C LEU A 327 -40.61 36.75 -3.57
N TRP A 328 -40.43 37.57 -2.53
CA TRP A 328 -41.38 38.62 -2.18
C TRP A 328 -41.57 39.65 -3.30
N ASN A 329 -40.47 40.13 -3.90
CA ASN A 329 -40.50 41.02 -5.06
C ASN A 329 -41.01 40.31 -6.34
N GLN A 330 -41.11 38.99 -6.32
CA GLN A 330 -41.73 38.17 -7.35
C GLN A 330 -43.21 37.81 -7.03
N GLY A 331 -43.74 38.34 -5.92
CA GLY A 331 -45.16 38.18 -5.55
C GLY A 331 -45.49 36.90 -4.77
N SER A 332 -44.50 36.20 -4.21
CA SER A 332 -44.74 35.03 -3.35
C SER A 332 -45.36 35.40 -2.01
N SER A 333 -46.17 34.49 -1.46
CA SER A 333 -46.77 34.63 -0.14
C SER A 333 -45.74 34.42 0.97
N ALA A 334 -45.80 35.22 2.03
CA ALA A 334 -44.95 35.07 3.20
C ALA A 334 -45.75 35.23 4.51
N VAL A 335 -45.26 34.61 5.58
CA VAL A 335 -45.75 34.76 6.95
C VAL A 335 -44.59 35.04 7.88
N THR A 336 -44.73 36.05 8.74
CA THR A 336 -43.74 36.36 9.78
C THR A 336 -44.26 35.92 11.14
N TYR A 337 -43.46 35.12 11.84
CA TYR A 337 -43.71 34.64 13.20
C TYR A 337 -42.80 35.38 14.18
N GLY A 338 -43.36 35.88 15.29
CA GLY A 338 -42.55 36.30 16.43
C GLY A 338 -42.23 35.10 17.31
N LEU A 339 -40.97 34.94 17.74
CA LEU A 339 -40.55 33.80 18.56
C LEU A 339 -40.57 34.14 20.06
N LYS A 340 -41.05 33.21 20.88
CA LYS A 340 -41.13 33.38 22.35
C LYS A 340 -39.88 32.84 23.02
N TYR A 341 -38.91 33.71 23.36
CA TYR A 341 -37.70 33.30 24.09
C TYR A 341 -37.85 33.23 25.61
N SER A 342 -38.98 33.69 26.17
CA SER A 342 -39.21 33.68 27.61
C SER A 342 -39.49 32.25 28.10
N GLY A 343 -38.54 31.65 28.83
CA GLY A 343 -38.71 30.34 29.48
C GLY A 343 -37.86 29.20 28.93
N LEU A 344 -37.12 29.41 27.83
CA LEU A 344 -36.13 28.44 27.34
C LEU A 344 -34.89 28.39 28.25
N THR A 345 -34.40 27.19 28.52
CA THR A 345 -33.17 26.92 29.25
C THR A 345 -32.06 26.45 28.31
N SER A 346 -30.82 26.45 28.79
CA SER A 346 -29.62 25.98 28.08
C SER A 346 -29.67 24.52 27.60
N ALA A 347 -30.70 23.76 27.97
CA ALA A 347 -30.88 22.34 27.64
C ALA A 347 -32.07 22.06 26.71
N ASP A 348 -32.87 23.08 26.36
CA ASP A 348 -34.10 22.88 25.59
C ASP A 348 -33.82 22.79 24.09
N GLU A 349 -34.37 21.76 23.44
CA GLU A 349 -34.41 21.60 21.99
C GLU A 349 -35.70 22.21 21.43
N VAL A 350 -35.66 22.75 20.20
CA VAL A 350 -36.84 23.25 19.50
C VAL A 350 -37.21 22.27 18.38
N SER A 351 -38.45 21.78 18.37
CA SER A 351 -38.99 20.93 17.30
C SER A 351 -39.91 21.75 16.40
N VAL A 352 -39.66 21.68 15.09
CA VAL A 352 -40.51 22.28 14.07
C VAL A 352 -41.15 21.18 13.25
N THR A 353 -42.49 21.16 13.19
CA THR A 353 -43.22 20.23 12.34
C THR A 353 -43.84 20.97 11.17
N PHE A 354 -43.67 20.43 9.95
CA PHE A 354 -44.22 21.06 8.75
C PHE A 354 -44.74 20.03 7.75
N GLY A 355 -45.75 20.41 6.95
CA GLY A 355 -46.36 19.54 5.94
C GLY A 355 -47.87 19.30 6.18
N PRO A 356 -48.55 18.55 5.29
CA PRO A 356 -49.98 18.30 5.42
C PRO A 356 -50.29 17.50 6.69
N ALA A 357 -51.45 17.75 7.29
CA ALA A 357 -51.86 17.15 8.58
C ALA A 357 -51.83 15.61 8.64
N GLY A 358 -51.78 14.92 7.49
CA GLY A 358 -51.66 13.46 7.41
C GLY A 358 -50.23 12.89 7.45
N ALA A 359 -49.20 13.71 7.24
CA ALA A 359 -47.79 13.29 7.22
C ALA A 359 -46.82 14.46 7.51
N PRO A 360 -46.82 15.01 8.74
CA PRO A 360 -45.90 16.10 9.11
C PRO A 360 -44.45 15.60 9.18
N VAL A 361 -43.52 16.42 8.67
CA VAL A 361 -42.07 16.23 8.78
C VAL A 361 -41.58 17.02 9.99
N GLU A 362 -40.88 16.36 10.90
CA GLU A 362 -40.27 17.00 12.08
C GLU A 362 -38.80 17.37 11.80
N VAL A 363 -38.42 18.60 12.13
CA VAL A 363 -37.05 19.12 12.16
C VAL A 363 -36.71 19.47 13.59
N LYS A 364 -35.65 18.86 14.12
CA LYS A 364 -35.17 19.15 15.47
C LYS A 364 -33.99 20.11 15.42
N VAL A 365 -34.01 21.10 16.29
CA VAL A 365 -32.98 22.11 16.43
C VAL A 365 -32.39 21.99 17.85
N PRO A 366 -31.19 21.39 17.99
CA PRO A 366 -30.58 21.17 19.29
C PRO A 366 -29.99 22.47 19.86
N SER A 367 -29.83 22.54 21.19
CA SER A 367 -29.02 23.57 21.82
C SER A 367 -27.54 23.39 21.49
N ILE A 368 -26.81 24.50 21.31
CA ILE A 368 -25.38 24.49 21.00
C ILE A 368 -24.64 25.13 22.18
N ASP A 369 -23.68 24.42 22.76
CA ASP A 369 -22.81 24.89 23.85
C ASP A 369 -23.54 25.48 25.08
N GLY A 370 -24.73 24.96 25.39
CA GLY A 370 -25.53 25.44 26.51
C GLY A 370 -26.23 26.77 26.26
N VAL A 371 -26.39 27.17 24.99
CA VAL A 371 -27.21 28.31 24.58
C VAL A 371 -28.48 27.77 23.90
N PRO A 372 -29.68 28.24 24.28
CA PRO A 372 -30.92 27.82 23.63
C PRO A 372 -30.93 28.22 22.14
N PRO A 373 -31.58 27.45 21.26
CA PRO A 373 -31.63 27.73 19.82
C PRO A 373 -32.18 29.14 19.51
N THR A 374 -31.50 29.86 18.62
CA THR A 374 -31.92 31.18 18.13
C THR A 374 -32.88 31.07 16.95
N ALA A 375 -33.50 32.19 16.54
CA ALA A 375 -34.33 32.24 15.32
C ALA A 375 -33.54 31.80 14.09
N GLN A 376 -32.26 32.16 14.05
CA GLN A 376 -31.34 31.86 12.97
C GLN A 376 -31.02 30.37 12.91
N ASP A 377 -30.81 29.72 14.06
CA ASP A 377 -30.59 28.26 14.12
C ASP A 377 -31.80 27.50 13.59
N VAL A 378 -33.01 27.97 13.91
CA VAL A 378 -34.26 27.42 13.39
C VAL A 378 -34.38 27.64 11.87
N ALA A 379 -34.13 28.86 11.38
CA ALA A 379 -34.17 29.15 9.95
C ALA A 379 -33.14 28.32 9.15
N ASN A 380 -31.93 28.17 9.68
CA ASN A 380 -30.87 27.36 9.09
C ASN A 380 -31.27 25.88 9.03
N ALA A 381 -31.76 25.31 10.14
CA ALA A 381 -32.20 23.92 10.20
C ALA A 381 -33.35 23.63 9.22
N LEU A 382 -34.31 24.55 9.09
CA LEU A 382 -35.40 24.45 8.14
C LEU A 382 -34.90 24.50 6.68
N ASN A 383 -34.02 25.45 6.35
CA ASN A 383 -33.49 25.59 4.99
C ASN A 383 -32.56 24.43 4.58
N ILE A 384 -31.97 23.71 5.53
CA ILE A 384 -31.19 22.49 5.27
C ILE A 384 -32.10 21.28 5.04
N ASN A 385 -33.34 21.31 5.52
CA ASN A 385 -34.28 20.22 5.30
C ASN A 385 -34.81 20.25 3.86
N ALA A 386 -34.49 19.22 3.06
CA ALA A 386 -34.87 19.15 1.65
C ALA A 386 -36.39 19.21 1.41
N SER A 387 -37.20 18.61 2.31
CA SER A 387 -38.66 18.66 2.20
C SER A 387 -39.19 20.07 2.45
N PHE A 388 -38.61 20.81 3.38
CA PHE A 388 -38.97 22.22 3.63
C PHE A 388 -38.51 23.12 2.48
N ALA A 389 -37.21 23.04 2.14
CA ALA A 389 -36.56 23.85 1.12
C ALA A 389 -37.08 23.62 -0.31
N SER A 390 -37.88 22.57 -0.53
CA SER A 390 -38.61 22.35 -1.79
C SER A 390 -39.82 23.28 -1.97
N SER A 391 -40.39 23.77 -0.88
CA SER A 391 -41.68 24.48 -0.86
C SER A 391 -41.58 25.85 -0.20
N TYR A 392 -40.64 26.05 0.71
CA TYR A 392 -40.50 27.27 1.50
C TYR A 392 -39.03 27.65 1.68
N VAL A 393 -38.80 28.94 1.93
CA VAL A 393 -37.55 29.46 2.46
C VAL A 393 -37.83 30.14 3.79
N ALA A 394 -37.00 29.83 4.79
CA ALA A 394 -37.03 30.45 6.10
C ALA A 394 -35.97 31.55 6.17
N GLN A 395 -36.30 32.66 6.81
CA GLN A 395 -35.37 33.75 7.06
C GLN A 395 -35.60 34.30 8.45
N ALA A 396 -34.53 34.44 9.23
CA ALA A 396 -34.60 35.05 10.55
C ALA A 396 -33.73 36.31 10.57
N ALA A 397 -34.35 37.46 10.37
CA ALA A 397 -33.60 38.70 10.32
C ALA A 397 -33.32 39.24 11.72
N SER A 398 -32.12 39.80 11.94
CA SER A 398 -31.83 40.61 13.13
C SER A 398 -32.33 42.03 12.89
N LYS A 399 -32.88 42.67 13.92
CA LYS A 399 -33.48 44.00 13.79
C LYS A 399 -33.18 44.86 15.02
N VAL A 400 -32.68 46.07 14.77
CA VAL A 400 -32.50 47.12 15.77
C VAL A 400 -33.36 48.32 15.38
N THR A 401 -34.24 48.75 16.27
CA THR A 401 -35.03 49.97 16.12
C THR A 401 -34.40 51.10 16.93
N MET A 402 -34.22 52.26 16.30
CA MET A 402 -33.76 53.50 16.95
C MET A 402 -34.93 54.45 17.11
N GLU A 403 -35.23 54.84 18.35
CA GLU A 403 -36.37 55.68 18.70
C GLU A 403 -35.93 57.07 19.17
N GLY A 404 -36.71 58.10 18.83
CA GLY A 404 -36.52 59.46 19.35
C GLY A 404 -35.47 60.32 18.63
N ILE A 405 -35.28 60.12 17.33
CA ILE A 405 -34.36 60.92 16.51
C ILE A 405 -35.05 62.21 16.04
N GLU A 406 -34.46 63.37 16.31
CA GLU A 406 -34.96 64.67 15.85
C GLU A 406 -33.85 65.48 15.17
N PHE A 407 -34.17 66.15 14.05
CA PHE A 407 -33.26 67.09 13.39
C PHE A 407 -33.28 68.46 14.08
N GLY A 408 -32.22 69.25 13.92
CA GLY A 408 -32.15 70.60 14.51
C GLY A 408 -33.18 71.57 13.90
N ASP A 409 -33.31 72.77 14.47
CA ASP A 409 -34.12 73.86 13.91
C ASP A 409 -33.23 75.09 13.58
N PRO A 410 -32.95 75.40 12.30
CA PRO A 410 -33.46 74.73 11.10
C PRO A 410 -32.73 73.41 10.80
N ALA A 411 -33.46 72.42 10.28
CA ALA A 411 -32.91 71.10 9.96
C ALA A 411 -31.79 71.19 8.91
N ALA A 412 -30.64 70.57 9.18
CA ALA A 412 -29.48 70.59 8.31
C ALA A 412 -29.01 69.18 7.94
N THR A 413 -28.48 69.03 6.72
CA THR A 413 -27.88 67.75 6.27
C THR A 413 -26.56 67.43 6.99
N THR A 414 -26.06 68.34 7.83
CA THR A 414 -24.84 68.19 8.64
C THR A 414 -25.13 68.01 10.13
N ASP A 415 -26.39 67.78 10.50
CA ASP A 415 -26.83 67.66 11.90
C ASP A 415 -26.21 66.44 12.61
N PHE A 416 -26.00 65.34 11.87
CA PHE A 416 -25.33 64.14 12.35
C PHE A 416 -23.92 64.04 11.78
N SER A 417 -22.96 63.63 12.61
CA SER A 417 -21.53 63.59 12.27
C SER A 417 -21.04 62.18 11.93
N SER A 418 -21.52 61.17 12.65
CA SER A 418 -21.10 59.79 12.44
C SER A 418 -22.14 58.77 12.88
N PHE A 419 -22.01 57.56 12.35
CA PHE A 419 -22.80 56.39 12.71
C PHE A 419 -21.87 55.20 12.92
N THR A 420 -22.07 54.43 13.99
CA THR A 420 -21.33 53.18 14.22
C THR A 420 -22.29 52.02 14.42
N MET A 421 -21.91 50.83 13.96
CA MET A 421 -22.64 49.59 14.19
C MET A 421 -21.68 48.41 14.11
N THR A 422 -21.87 47.40 14.96
CA THR A 422 -21.14 46.14 14.89
C THR A 422 -22.04 45.02 14.37
N VAL A 423 -21.64 44.37 13.28
CA VAL A 423 -22.35 43.24 12.67
C VAL A 423 -21.46 42.02 12.71
N ALA A 424 -21.91 40.95 13.37
CA ALA A 424 -21.15 39.71 13.54
C ALA A 424 -19.69 39.92 14.05
N GLY A 425 -19.47 40.96 14.87
CA GLY A 425 -18.14 41.30 15.42
C GLY A 425 -17.32 42.29 14.58
N LYS A 426 -17.72 42.61 13.34
CA LYS A 426 -17.11 43.67 12.52
C LYS A 426 -17.79 45.01 12.82
N THR A 427 -17.03 46.02 13.25
CA THR A 427 -17.55 47.38 13.49
C THR A 427 -17.47 48.21 12.21
N PHE A 428 -18.62 48.61 11.69
CA PHE A 428 -18.79 49.64 10.68
C PHE A 428 -18.81 51.02 11.35
N SER A 429 -17.95 51.92 10.88
CA SER A 429 -17.89 53.31 11.35
C SER A 429 -18.01 54.23 10.14
N ILE A 430 -19.13 54.93 10.03
CA ILE A 430 -19.39 55.89 8.97
C ILE A 430 -19.18 57.29 9.55
N SER A 431 -18.23 58.02 8.98
CA SER A 431 -17.98 59.43 9.30
C SER A 431 -18.51 60.33 8.18
N ASP A 432 -18.61 61.64 8.48
CA ASP A 432 -18.99 62.70 7.54
C ASP A 432 -20.34 62.48 6.85
N LEU A 433 -21.35 62.11 7.66
CA LEU A 433 -22.71 61.91 7.17
C LEU A 433 -23.25 63.17 6.49
N SER A 434 -23.73 63.02 5.25
CA SER A 434 -24.25 64.14 4.44
C SER A 434 -25.48 63.72 3.61
N PRO A 435 -26.60 63.34 4.26
CA PRO A 435 -27.80 62.90 3.55
C PRO A 435 -28.30 63.94 2.53
N SER A 436 -28.86 63.45 1.42
CA SER A 436 -29.37 64.28 0.32
C SER A 436 -30.53 65.22 0.73
N ALA A 437 -31.16 64.94 1.86
CA ALA A 437 -32.18 65.78 2.49
C ALA A 437 -32.09 65.67 4.02
N ALA A 438 -32.35 66.77 4.74
CA ALA A 438 -32.38 66.83 6.20
C ALA A 438 -33.68 66.24 6.77
N THR A 439 -33.96 64.97 6.44
CA THR A 439 -35.12 64.20 6.89
C THR A 439 -34.69 62.80 7.31
N LEU A 440 -35.52 62.14 8.13
CA LEU A 440 -35.22 60.78 8.59
C LEU A 440 -35.09 59.78 7.41
N SER A 441 -35.89 59.97 6.35
CA SER A 441 -35.77 59.19 5.11
C SER A 441 -34.49 59.50 4.32
N GLY A 442 -34.02 60.75 4.31
CA GLY A 442 -32.74 61.13 3.71
C GLY A 442 -31.55 60.52 4.46
N LEU A 443 -31.60 60.55 5.80
CA LEU A 443 -30.60 59.89 6.65
C LEU A 443 -30.62 58.36 6.50
N ALA A 444 -31.81 57.76 6.46
CA ALA A 444 -31.95 56.32 6.21
C ALA A 444 -31.34 55.91 4.86
N ALA A 445 -31.59 56.68 3.79
CA ALA A 445 -31.05 56.41 2.46
C ALA A 445 -29.52 56.52 2.41
N GLU A 446 -28.95 57.52 3.08
CA GLU A 446 -27.50 57.69 3.20
C GLU A 446 -26.85 56.54 3.97
N LEU A 447 -27.37 56.24 5.17
CA LEU A 447 -26.89 55.13 5.99
C LEU A 447 -27.04 53.79 5.27
N GLN A 448 -28.15 53.58 4.57
CA GLN A 448 -28.38 52.40 3.74
C GLN A 448 -27.30 52.24 2.67
N SER A 449 -27.06 53.30 1.89
CA SER A 449 -26.08 53.25 0.80
C SER A 449 -24.67 52.97 1.33
N ARG A 450 -24.28 53.69 2.40
CA ARG A 450 -22.95 53.59 3.01
C ARG A 450 -22.73 52.25 3.71
N LEU A 451 -23.70 51.77 4.50
CA LEU A 451 -23.61 50.46 5.14
C LEU A 451 -23.57 49.32 4.13
N ARG A 452 -24.30 49.42 3.01
CA ARG A 452 -24.21 48.43 1.94
C ARG A 452 -22.85 48.48 1.27
N SER A 453 -22.27 49.65 1.03
CA SER A 453 -20.89 49.78 0.53
C SER A 453 -19.90 49.07 1.46
N GLU A 454 -20.03 49.27 2.77
CA GLU A 454 -19.22 48.61 3.81
C GLU A 454 -19.41 47.09 3.91
N ASP A 455 -20.58 46.59 3.48
CA ASP A 455 -20.96 45.17 3.49
C ASP A 455 -20.99 44.56 2.08
N HIS A 456 -20.00 44.91 1.24
CA HIS A 456 -19.79 44.32 -0.09
C HIS A 456 -20.96 44.49 -1.07
N GLY A 457 -21.76 45.54 -0.89
CA GLY A 457 -22.98 45.79 -1.65
C GLY A 457 -24.09 44.80 -1.36
N SER A 458 -24.00 44.02 -0.27
CA SER A 458 -25.03 43.10 0.13
C SER A 458 -26.32 43.85 0.46
N THR A 459 -27.44 43.38 -0.10
CA THR A 459 -28.75 43.95 0.24
C THR A 459 -29.29 43.47 1.59
N ASP A 460 -28.57 42.55 2.24
CA ASP A 460 -28.97 41.93 3.49
C ASP A 460 -29.11 42.96 4.62
N LEU A 461 -28.23 43.97 4.64
CA LEU A 461 -28.42 45.15 5.48
C LEU A 461 -29.41 46.11 4.81
N SER A 462 -30.43 46.45 5.59
CA SER A 462 -31.43 47.43 5.22
C SER A 462 -31.66 48.46 6.33
N VAL A 463 -31.63 49.73 5.95
CA VAL A 463 -32.03 50.87 6.80
C VAL A 463 -33.30 51.48 6.21
N THR A 464 -34.37 51.47 6.99
CA THR A 464 -35.68 52.02 6.60
C THR A 464 -36.26 52.87 7.71
N VAL A 465 -37.28 53.66 7.39
CA VAL A 465 -38.08 54.39 8.38
C VAL A 465 -39.34 53.58 8.70
N SER A 466 -39.84 53.66 9.93
CA SER A 466 -41.08 52.97 10.35
C SER A 466 -42.28 53.45 9.54
N GLU A 467 -43.35 52.66 9.51
CA GLU A 467 -44.62 53.06 8.89
C GLU A 467 -45.20 54.33 9.54
N SER A 468 -44.87 54.60 10.82
CA SER A 468 -45.23 55.83 11.52
C SER A 468 -44.36 57.04 11.16
N GLY A 469 -43.23 56.84 10.47
CA GLY A 469 -42.31 57.91 10.07
C GLY A 469 -41.35 58.39 11.16
N THR A 470 -41.36 57.78 12.34
CA THR A 470 -40.73 58.33 13.57
C THR A 470 -39.49 57.57 14.04
N GLU A 471 -39.22 56.39 13.48
CA GLU A 471 -38.16 55.49 13.95
C GLU A 471 -37.28 55.04 12.77
N LEU A 472 -35.98 54.87 13.01
CA LEU A 472 -35.10 54.18 12.07
C LEU A 472 -35.04 52.70 12.41
N LEU A 473 -35.22 51.84 11.42
CA LEU A 473 -35.11 50.39 11.56
C LEU A 473 -33.91 49.92 10.75
N ILE A 474 -32.99 49.27 11.43
CA ILE A 474 -31.86 48.59 10.83
C ILE A 474 -32.14 47.10 10.90
N LYS A 475 -32.21 46.45 9.75
CA LYS A 475 -32.51 45.02 9.64
C LYS A 475 -31.40 44.34 8.86
N ASP A 476 -30.87 43.25 9.41
CA ASP A 476 -29.97 42.33 8.72
C ASP A 476 -30.70 41.04 8.38
N ALA A 477 -30.88 40.82 7.09
CA ALA A 477 -31.67 39.74 6.54
C ALA A 477 -30.96 38.37 6.62
N GLN A 478 -29.63 38.36 6.88
CA GLN A 478 -28.85 37.15 7.19
C GLN A 478 -28.92 36.74 8.67
N GLY A 479 -29.53 37.56 9.53
CA GLY A 479 -29.63 37.28 10.96
C GLY A 479 -28.30 37.42 11.71
N ARG A 480 -27.33 38.16 11.16
CA ARG A 480 -26.08 38.48 11.83
C ARG A 480 -26.35 39.38 13.03
N LYS A 481 -25.73 39.05 14.16
CA LYS A 481 -25.90 39.79 15.41
C LYS A 481 -25.53 41.26 15.23
N LEU A 482 -26.48 42.16 15.51
CA LEU A 482 -26.33 43.61 15.45
C LEU A 482 -26.10 44.16 16.85
N THR A 483 -24.94 44.77 17.11
CA THR A 483 -24.61 45.40 18.40
C THR A 483 -23.92 46.75 18.20
N GLY A 484 -23.73 47.53 19.25
CA GLY A 484 -22.93 48.77 19.19
C GLY A 484 -23.47 49.84 18.24
N VAL A 485 -24.77 49.83 17.96
CA VAL A 485 -25.41 50.82 17.08
C VAL A 485 -25.44 52.18 17.80
N ALA A 486 -24.89 53.22 17.17
CA ALA A 486 -24.91 54.58 17.69
C ALA A 486 -24.93 55.62 16.56
N LEU A 487 -25.68 56.70 16.75
CA LEU A 487 -25.72 57.86 15.87
C LEU A 487 -25.26 59.09 16.66
N SER A 488 -24.23 59.78 16.16
CA SER A 488 -23.64 60.96 16.82
C SER A 488 -24.04 62.24 16.11
N GLN A 489 -24.36 63.28 16.87
CA GLN A 489 -24.62 64.63 16.33
C GLN A 489 -23.32 65.41 16.07
N ASN A 490 -23.40 66.45 15.26
CA ASN A 490 -22.32 67.43 15.14
C ASN A 490 -22.29 68.35 16.37
N SER A 491 -21.09 68.76 16.82
CA SER A 491 -20.92 69.54 18.07
C SER A 491 -21.61 70.92 18.05
N SER A 492 -22.02 71.40 16.87
CA SER A 492 -22.72 72.67 16.67
C SER A 492 -24.20 72.51 16.24
N SER A 493 -24.76 71.29 16.30
CA SER A 493 -26.16 71.01 15.90
C SER A 493 -27.09 70.90 17.12
N ASP A 494 -28.33 71.37 16.94
CA ASP A 494 -29.45 71.22 17.90
C ASP A 494 -30.22 69.90 17.72
N ALA A 495 -29.76 68.99 16.84
CA ALA A 495 -30.37 67.69 16.63
C ALA A 495 -30.26 66.77 17.86
N VAL A 496 -31.22 65.86 17.99
CA VAL A 496 -31.32 64.90 19.11
C VAL A 496 -31.00 63.49 18.60
N PRO A 497 -29.95 62.82 19.13
CA PRO A 497 -29.63 61.43 18.81
C PRO A 497 -30.66 60.47 19.45
N PRO A 498 -30.69 59.18 19.06
CA PRO A 498 -31.68 58.23 19.55
C PRO A 498 -31.70 58.11 21.07
N THR A 499 -32.91 58.09 21.64
CA THR A 499 -33.16 57.94 23.09
C THR A 499 -33.24 56.49 23.55
N ALA A 500 -33.52 55.56 22.64
CA ALA A 500 -33.58 54.13 22.91
C ALA A 500 -33.14 53.31 21.68
N TYR A 501 -32.57 52.14 21.98
CA TYR A 501 -32.19 51.13 21.00
C TYR A 501 -32.89 49.84 21.39
N VAL A 502 -33.89 49.43 20.61
CA VAL A 502 -34.68 48.23 20.87
C VAL A 502 -34.24 47.13 19.92
N GLU A 503 -33.52 46.14 20.44
CA GLU A 503 -33.23 44.91 19.71
C GLU A 503 -34.49 44.03 19.75
N THR A 504 -35.05 43.73 18.57
CA THR A 504 -36.18 42.80 18.48
C THR A 504 -35.64 41.39 18.32
N VAL A 505 -35.84 40.55 19.33
CA VAL A 505 -35.33 39.18 19.33
C VAL A 505 -36.25 38.26 18.50
N GLY A 506 -35.78 37.85 17.32
CA GLY A 506 -36.22 36.65 16.60
C GLY A 506 -37.60 36.70 15.92
N GLU A 507 -37.68 37.43 14.81
CA GLU A 507 -38.73 37.21 13.81
C GLU A 507 -38.29 36.10 12.84
N LEU A 508 -39.14 35.11 12.60
CA LEU A 508 -38.95 34.07 11.59
C LEU A 508 -39.94 34.31 10.45
N LYS A 509 -39.43 34.73 9.28
CA LYS A 509 -40.20 34.91 8.04
C LYS A 509 -40.11 33.64 7.20
N ILE A 510 -41.26 33.05 6.87
CA ILE A 510 -41.38 31.90 5.97
C ILE A 510 -42.02 32.38 4.67
N THR A 511 -41.31 32.20 3.55
CA THR A 511 -41.77 32.61 2.22
C THR A 511 -41.96 31.37 1.36
N ALA A 512 -43.08 31.25 0.65
CA ALA A 512 -43.31 30.18 -0.29
C ALA A 512 -42.37 30.29 -1.50
N ILE A 513 -41.85 29.15 -1.97
CA ILE A 513 -41.08 29.08 -3.21
C ILE A 513 -42.09 28.87 -4.34
N ASP A 514 -42.46 29.97 -5.00
CA ASP A 514 -43.27 29.89 -6.21
C ASP A 514 -42.35 29.85 -7.46
N PRO A 515 -42.54 28.93 -8.44
CA PRO A 515 -41.86 29.00 -9.71
C PRO A 515 -42.35 30.27 -10.39
N ASN A 516 -41.40 31.17 -10.58
CA ASN A 516 -41.57 32.31 -11.44
C ASN A 516 -41.58 31.81 -12.89
N VAL A 517 -42.74 31.83 -13.55
CA VAL A 517 -42.89 31.35 -14.94
C VAL A 517 -43.02 32.56 -15.84
N SER A 518 -42.00 32.85 -16.66
CA SER A 518 -42.05 33.97 -17.60
C SER A 518 -42.99 33.70 -18.76
N ALA A 519 -43.46 34.74 -19.46
CA ALA A 519 -44.30 34.56 -20.64
C ALA A 519 -43.59 33.76 -21.74
N THR A 520 -42.26 33.93 -21.84
CA THR A 520 -41.37 33.21 -22.76
C THR A 520 -41.22 31.75 -22.35
N ASP A 521 -41.14 31.43 -21.06
CA ASP A 521 -41.11 30.02 -20.60
C ASP A 521 -42.42 29.28 -20.93
N ILE A 522 -43.56 29.98 -20.90
CA ILE A 522 -44.85 29.42 -21.33
C ILE A 522 -44.82 29.14 -22.83
N GLU A 523 -44.33 30.09 -23.64
CA GLU A 523 -44.23 29.93 -25.09
C GLU A 523 -43.26 28.79 -25.50
N ASP A 524 -42.10 28.68 -24.84
CA ASP A 524 -41.12 27.63 -25.12
C ASP A 524 -41.58 26.24 -24.65
N SER A 525 -42.38 26.16 -23.58
CA SER A 525 -42.88 24.88 -23.02
C SER A 525 -44.21 24.42 -23.61
N PHE A 526 -44.92 25.30 -24.32
CA PHE A 526 -46.24 25.06 -24.88
C PHE A 526 -46.32 25.55 -26.33
N ALA A 527 -46.27 24.63 -27.28
CA ALA A 527 -46.52 24.94 -28.68
C ALA A 527 -47.94 24.57 -29.07
N LEU A 528 -48.74 25.56 -29.48
CA LEU A 528 -50.07 25.35 -30.04
C LEU A 528 -50.02 25.36 -31.56
N THR A 529 -50.69 24.40 -32.19
CA THR A 529 -50.88 24.31 -33.63
C THR A 529 -52.35 24.01 -33.95
N GLN A 530 -52.83 24.51 -35.09
CA GLN A 530 -54.22 24.36 -35.55
C GLN A 530 -54.27 23.78 -36.97
N GLY A 531 -55.23 22.90 -37.25
CA GLY A 531 -55.46 22.26 -38.55
C GLY A 531 -54.80 20.88 -38.73
N SER A 532 -55.21 20.14 -39.75
CA SER A 532 -54.72 18.77 -40.05
C SER A 532 -53.69 18.69 -41.20
N SER A 533 -53.12 19.81 -41.67
CA SER A 533 -52.29 19.79 -42.89
C SER A 533 -50.79 19.71 -42.62
N SER A 534 -50.15 18.68 -43.19
CA SER A 534 -48.70 18.53 -43.34
C SER A 534 -48.16 19.27 -44.59
N SER A 535 -48.78 20.37 -45.02
CA SER A 535 -48.41 21.10 -46.24
C SER A 535 -47.95 22.52 -45.96
N VAL A 536 -46.71 22.79 -46.38
CA VAL A 536 -46.05 24.10 -46.32
C VAL A 536 -46.81 25.11 -47.19
N GLY A 537 -47.43 26.12 -46.57
CA GLY A 537 -47.94 27.30 -47.28
C GLY A 537 -49.19 27.97 -46.70
N ASP A 538 -50.03 27.24 -45.94
CA ASP A 538 -51.24 27.77 -45.27
C ASP A 538 -51.29 27.24 -43.83
N THR A 539 -50.33 27.64 -42.98
CA THR A 539 -50.43 27.45 -41.53
C THR A 539 -51.38 28.51 -40.98
N PRO A 540 -52.46 28.15 -40.25
CA PRO A 540 -53.21 29.14 -39.47
C PRO A 540 -52.23 29.86 -38.54
N GLU A 541 -52.12 31.18 -38.70
CA GLU A 541 -51.17 32.00 -37.94
C GLU A 541 -51.71 32.18 -36.52
N ILE A 542 -51.35 31.26 -35.61
CA ILE A 542 -51.56 31.46 -34.18
C ILE A 542 -50.64 32.60 -33.76
N THR A 543 -51.21 33.76 -33.46
CA THR A 543 -50.45 34.89 -32.93
C THR A 543 -50.41 34.77 -31.42
N THR A 544 -49.21 34.58 -30.85
CA THR A 544 -49.00 34.62 -29.40
C THR A 544 -48.87 36.06 -28.94
N THR A 545 -49.74 36.51 -28.05
CA THR A 545 -49.58 37.80 -27.36
C THR A 545 -49.14 37.54 -25.93
N LEU A 546 -47.93 37.98 -25.59
CA LEU A 546 -47.38 37.91 -24.23
C LEU A 546 -47.98 39.04 -23.41
N ASN A 547 -48.85 38.71 -22.45
CA ASN A 547 -49.48 39.70 -21.59
C ASN A 547 -48.69 39.82 -20.29
N ALA A 548 -48.12 41.00 -20.05
CA ALA A 548 -47.57 41.34 -18.75
C ALA A 548 -48.72 41.53 -17.75
N THR A 549 -48.69 40.81 -16.64
CA THR A 549 -49.60 41.05 -15.52
C THR A 549 -48.89 41.90 -14.44
N GLN A 550 -49.63 42.33 -13.42
CA GLN A 550 -49.08 43.06 -12.26
C GLN A 550 -48.18 42.18 -11.37
N TYR A 551 -48.08 40.88 -11.69
CA TYR A 551 -47.23 39.90 -11.03
C TYR A 551 -46.35 39.23 -12.09
N PRO A 552 -45.19 38.65 -11.76
CA PRO A 552 -44.39 37.91 -12.73
C PRO A 552 -44.99 36.53 -13.07
N ARG A 553 -46.29 36.35 -12.85
CA ARG A 553 -47.09 35.21 -13.30
C ARG A 553 -47.72 35.63 -14.62
N PHE A 554 -47.06 35.29 -15.71
CA PHE A 554 -47.44 35.78 -17.04
C PHE A 554 -48.60 34.96 -17.62
N THR A 555 -49.35 35.57 -18.54
CA THR A 555 -50.33 34.87 -19.36
C THR A 555 -49.93 34.95 -20.82
N ALA A 556 -50.03 33.83 -21.52
CA ALA A 556 -49.86 33.78 -22.97
C ALA A 556 -51.25 33.64 -23.58
N THR A 557 -51.63 34.58 -24.44
CA THR A 557 -52.89 34.49 -25.19
C THR A 557 -52.60 34.01 -26.60
N TYR A 558 -53.21 32.88 -26.96
CA TYR A 558 -53.12 32.29 -28.29
C TYR A 558 -54.44 32.56 -29.02
N THR A 559 -54.41 33.36 -30.08
CA THR A 559 -55.59 33.57 -30.93
C THR A 559 -55.83 32.34 -31.80
N VAL A 560 -57.06 31.84 -31.86
CA VAL A 560 -57.46 30.63 -32.60
C VAL A 560 -58.62 30.93 -33.56
N ASP A 561 -58.57 30.41 -34.79
CA ASP A 561 -59.58 30.72 -35.84
C ASP A 561 -60.85 29.83 -35.77
N GLY A 562 -61.18 29.31 -34.58
CA GLY A 562 -62.42 28.55 -34.33
C GLY A 562 -62.62 27.21 -35.08
N THR A 563 -61.69 26.78 -35.93
CA THR A 563 -61.75 25.54 -36.72
C THR A 563 -60.82 24.44 -36.20
N ALA A 564 -61.39 23.32 -35.74
CA ALA A 564 -60.67 22.12 -35.31
C ALA A 564 -60.04 21.35 -36.49
N PRO A 565 -59.00 20.51 -36.29
CA PRO A 565 -58.44 20.06 -35.00
C PRO A 565 -57.36 20.98 -34.42
N TYR A 566 -57.26 21.03 -33.09
CA TYR A 566 -56.21 21.70 -32.33
C TYR A 566 -55.20 20.69 -31.78
N LYS A 567 -53.92 21.03 -31.80
CA LYS A 567 -52.82 20.23 -31.25
C LYS A 567 -51.93 21.10 -30.36
N ALA A 568 -51.85 20.76 -29.08
CA ALA A 568 -50.84 21.30 -28.16
C ALA A 568 -49.72 20.28 -27.96
N VAL A 569 -48.49 20.79 -27.94
CA VAL A 569 -47.28 20.04 -27.62
C VAL A 569 -46.70 20.61 -26.33
N LEU A 570 -46.55 19.74 -25.33
CA LEU A 570 -46.04 20.08 -24.00
C LEU A 570 -44.62 19.54 -23.84
N GLY A 571 -43.68 20.44 -23.56
CA GLY A 571 -42.27 20.13 -23.35
C GLY A 571 -41.45 19.93 -24.64
N THR A 572 -40.14 19.74 -24.48
CA THR A 572 -39.18 19.62 -25.58
C THR A 572 -38.46 18.26 -25.55
N GLY A 573 -38.22 17.64 -26.70
CA GLY A 573 -37.42 16.40 -26.80
C GLY A 573 -38.15 15.13 -26.29
N SER A 574 -37.45 14.26 -25.55
CA SER A 574 -37.94 12.92 -25.15
C SER A 574 -39.13 12.91 -24.17
N ASN A 575 -39.52 14.07 -23.63
CA ASN A 575 -40.61 14.23 -22.66
C ASN A 575 -41.89 14.85 -23.27
N GLU A 576 -41.92 15.03 -24.59
CA GLU A 576 -42.99 15.67 -25.33
C GLU A 576 -44.33 14.96 -25.12
N VAL A 577 -45.36 15.72 -24.72
CA VAL A 577 -46.74 15.22 -24.64
C VAL A 577 -47.62 16.00 -25.59
N THR A 578 -48.20 15.28 -26.54
CA THR A 578 -49.13 15.85 -27.51
C THR A 578 -50.57 15.67 -27.03
N ILE A 579 -51.34 16.77 -26.99
CA ILE A 579 -52.78 16.78 -26.75
C ILE A 579 -53.45 17.22 -28.05
N THR A 580 -54.32 16.38 -28.62
CA THR A 580 -55.06 16.69 -29.85
C THR A 580 -56.57 16.64 -29.65
N THR A 581 -57.29 17.33 -30.54
CA THR A 581 -58.75 17.22 -30.70
C THR A 581 -59.11 16.62 -32.05
N GLU A 582 -60.31 16.04 -32.13
CA GLU A 582 -60.90 15.55 -33.37
C GLU A 582 -61.55 16.70 -34.15
N SER A 583 -61.78 16.51 -35.46
CA SER A 583 -62.30 17.56 -36.36
C SER A 583 -63.68 18.13 -36.00
N THR A 584 -64.40 17.50 -35.06
CA THR A 584 -65.76 17.88 -34.62
C THR A 584 -65.81 18.57 -33.25
N GLU A 585 -64.69 18.67 -32.54
CA GLU A 585 -64.61 19.22 -31.18
C GLU A 585 -64.36 20.74 -31.19
N THR A 586 -64.90 21.47 -30.21
CA THR A 586 -64.77 22.94 -30.13
C THR A 586 -63.49 23.39 -29.42
N VAL A 587 -63.13 24.68 -29.50
CA VAL A 587 -62.03 25.26 -28.70
C VAL A 587 -62.28 25.04 -27.20
N SER A 588 -63.54 25.09 -26.75
CA SER A 588 -63.91 24.82 -25.36
C SER A 588 -63.61 23.38 -24.95
N ASP A 589 -63.85 22.41 -25.84
CA ASP A 589 -63.52 21.00 -25.60
C ASP A 589 -62.01 20.79 -25.54
N PHE A 590 -61.26 21.53 -26.36
CA PHE A 590 -59.80 21.54 -26.34
C PHE A 590 -59.24 22.11 -25.02
N VAL A 591 -59.77 23.25 -24.56
CA VAL A 591 -59.41 23.84 -23.26
C VAL A 591 -59.73 22.90 -22.10
N ALA A 592 -60.88 22.20 -22.16
CA ALA A 592 -61.21 21.17 -21.18
C ALA A 592 -60.22 20.00 -21.19
N LYS A 593 -59.77 19.54 -22.37
CA LYS A 593 -58.74 18.49 -22.52
C LYS A 593 -57.37 18.93 -22.04
N LEU A 594 -56.98 20.19 -22.28
CA LEU A 594 -55.77 20.78 -21.71
C LEU A 594 -55.83 20.74 -20.18
N ASN A 595 -56.90 21.28 -19.59
CA ASN A 595 -57.09 21.32 -18.13
C ASN A 595 -57.30 19.95 -17.47
N ALA A 596 -57.71 18.92 -18.23
CA ALA A 596 -57.82 17.55 -17.75
C ALA A 596 -56.53 16.74 -17.89
N ASN A 597 -55.53 17.25 -18.61
CA ASN A 597 -54.25 16.57 -18.77
C ASN A 597 -53.42 16.75 -17.50
N ASP A 598 -52.99 15.64 -16.88
CA ASP A 598 -52.24 15.67 -15.63
C ASP A 598 -50.95 16.49 -15.72
N LYS A 599 -50.22 16.46 -16.84
CA LYS A 599 -48.98 17.25 -17.00
C LYS A 599 -49.23 18.74 -17.20
N PHE A 600 -50.25 19.11 -17.98
CA PHE A 600 -50.59 20.52 -18.20
C PHE A 600 -51.20 21.16 -16.95
N SER A 601 -52.17 20.47 -16.35
CA SER A 601 -52.98 21.00 -15.27
C SER A 601 -52.25 21.15 -13.93
N ILE A 602 -51.05 20.57 -13.79
CA ILE A 602 -50.12 20.81 -12.67
C ILE A 602 -49.59 22.26 -12.70
N SER A 603 -49.24 22.76 -13.88
CA SER A 603 -48.50 24.03 -14.00
C SER A 603 -49.32 25.15 -14.64
N TYR A 604 -50.39 24.82 -15.35
CA TYR A 604 -51.13 25.77 -16.17
C TYR A 604 -52.65 25.61 -16.04
N LEU A 605 -53.34 26.72 -16.25
CA LEU A 605 -54.79 26.80 -16.43
C LEU A 605 -55.03 27.42 -17.81
N ALA A 606 -55.78 26.73 -18.65
CA ALA A 606 -56.26 27.26 -19.91
C ALA A 606 -57.69 27.80 -19.72
N GLU A 607 -57.94 29.01 -20.20
CA GLU A 607 -59.25 29.64 -20.23
C GLU A 607 -59.52 30.19 -21.64
N LEU A 608 -60.79 30.36 -21.99
CA LEU A 608 -61.16 31.06 -23.22
C LEU A 608 -61.15 32.56 -22.97
N THR A 609 -60.76 33.35 -23.97
CA THR A 609 -61.01 34.79 -23.95
C THR A 609 -62.51 35.08 -23.89
N ASP A 610 -62.90 36.26 -23.39
CA ASP A 610 -64.32 36.65 -23.25
C ASP A 610 -65.11 36.61 -24.58
N ASP A 611 -64.42 36.75 -25.71
CA ASP A 611 -64.98 36.66 -27.06
C ASP A 611 -64.90 35.24 -27.68
N SER A 612 -64.34 34.27 -26.94
CA SER A 612 -64.11 32.88 -27.36
C SER A 612 -63.24 32.71 -28.61
N THR A 613 -62.46 33.73 -29.00
CA THR A 613 -61.56 33.71 -30.17
C THR A 613 -60.09 33.41 -29.82
N GLY A 614 -59.78 33.21 -28.54
CA GLY A 614 -58.44 32.88 -28.06
C GLY A 614 -58.44 31.96 -26.84
N ILE A 615 -57.30 31.33 -26.61
CA ILE A 615 -56.99 30.54 -25.41
C ILE A 615 -55.98 31.33 -24.59
N VAL A 616 -56.34 31.68 -23.37
CA VAL A 616 -55.43 32.28 -22.38
C VAL A 616 -54.85 31.16 -21.54
N ILE A 617 -53.53 31.04 -21.54
CA ILE A 617 -52.81 30.13 -20.65
C ILE A 617 -52.20 30.93 -19.53
N THR A 618 -52.62 30.60 -18.32
CA THR A 618 -52.15 31.22 -17.09
C THR A 618 -51.34 30.18 -16.31
N ALA A 619 -50.12 30.52 -15.92
CA ALA A 619 -49.37 29.71 -14.97
C ALA A 619 -50.16 29.59 -13.66
N LYS A 620 -50.45 28.36 -13.23
CA LYS A 620 -51.08 28.11 -11.93
C LYS A 620 -50.07 28.39 -10.82
N ASP A 621 -50.59 28.77 -9.66
CA ASP A 621 -49.82 28.73 -8.42
C ASP A 621 -49.37 27.28 -8.19
N PRO A 622 -48.06 26.98 -8.05
CA PRO A 622 -47.58 25.64 -7.69
C PRO A 622 -48.09 25.17 -6.33
N SER A 623 -48.50 26.11 -5.46
CA SER A 623 -48.65 25.89 -4.05
C SER A 623 -50.04 26.39 -3.68
N THR A 624 -50.81 25.57 -2.98
CA THR A 624 -52.10 25.98 -2.42
C THR A 624 -51.95 26.99 -1.27
N THR A 625 -50.81 27.68 -1.15
CA THR A 625 -50.40 28.42 0.05
C THR A 625 -50.61 29.91 -0.06
N ALA A 626 -51.88 30.32 0.02
CA ALA A 626 -52.20 31.58 0.68
C ALA A 626 -51.48 31.61 2.05
N ALA A 627 -51.16 32.80 2.57
CA ALA A 627 -50.53 32.95 3.89
C ALA A 627 -51.18 32.10 4.99
N SER A 628 -52.50 31.84 4.90
CA SER A 628 -53.25 30.95 5.79
C SER A 628 -52.83 29.48 5.75
N ALA A 629 -52.41 28.94 4.61
CA ALA A 629 -51.97 27.56 4.50
C ALA A 629 -50.49 27.39 4.91
N ILE A 630 -49.65 28.42 4.82
CA ILE A 630 -48.32 28.41 5.46
C ILE A 630 -48.50 28.29 6.98
N THR A 631 -49.40 29.10 7.55
CA THR A 631 -49.74 29.05 8.98
C THR A 631 -50.32 27.70 9.42
N ASN A 632 -51.17 27.06 8.61
CA ASN A 632 -51.76 25.76 8.95
C ASN A 632 -50.80 24.58 8.80
N ASN A 633 -49.78 24.70 7.93
CA ASN A 633 -48.85 23.63 7.62
C ASN A 633 -47.56 23.71 8.43
N LEU A 634 -47.36 24.70 9.31
CA LEU A 634 -46.14 24.89 10.08
C LEU A 634 -46.45 25.12 11.56
N VAL A 635 -46.00 24.21 12.42
CA VAL A 635 -46.17 24.27 13.87
C VAL A 635 -44.80 24.21 14.54
N LEU A 636 -44.49 25.23 15.34
CA LEU A 636 -43.24 25.31 16.11
C LEU A 636 -43.52 25.09 17.59
N THR A 637 -42.86 24.10 18.18
CA THR A 637 -43.02 23.72 19.59
C THR A 637 -41.67 23.60 20.30
N ASP A 638 -41.65 23.89 21.59
CA ASP A 638 -40.49 23.61 22.46
C ASP A 638 -40.43 22.13 22.90
N SER A 639 -39.40 21.79 23.68
CA SER A 639 -39.17 20.48 24.30
C SER A 639 -40.32 19.99 25.19
N ALA A 640 -41.22 20.89 25.63
CA ALA A 640 -42.40 20.61 26.44
C ALA A 640 -43.71 20.61 25.64
N ASN A 641 -43.65 20.68 24.30
CA ASN A 641 -44.78 20.81 23.37
C ASN A 641 -45.61 22.10 23.51
N ALA A 642 -45.04 23.17 24.07
CA ALA A 642 -45.67 24.49 24.07
C ALA A 642 -45.37 25.26 22.78
N GLU A 643 -46.36 26.01 22.26
CA GLU A 643 -46.17 26.80 21.03
C GLU A 643 -45.10 27.88 21.21
N PHE A 644 -44.06 27.79 20.37
CA PHE A 644 -42.88 28.63 20.38
C PHE A 644 -43.06 29.97 19.62
N VAL A 645 -44.25 30.21 19.07
CA VAL A 645 -44.59 31.38 18.24
C VAL A 645 -45.68 32.26 18.87
N THR A 646 -45.66 33.57 18.58
CA THR A 646 -46.77 34.52 18.79
C THR A 646 -47.62 34.66 17.51
N ALA A 647 -48.76 35.36 17.58
CA ALA A 647 -49.71 35.50 16.48
C ALA A 647 -49.03 35.83 15.13
N ALA A 648 -49.23 34.96 14.14
CA ALA A 648 -48.72 35.11 12.79
C ALA A 648 -49.45 36.24 12.05
N GLY A 649 -48.71 37.23 11.54
CA GLY A 649 -49.25 38.27 10.67
C GLY A 649 -49.15 37.85 9.21
N PRO A 650 -50.25 37.69 8.45
CA PRO A 650 -50.15 37.47 7.01
C PRO A 650 -49.61 38.73 6.34
N THR A 651 -48.54 38.59 5.56
CA THR A 651 -48.04 39.67 4.70
C THR A 651 -48.43 39.36 3.26
N VAL A 652 -49.27 40.23 2.67
CA VAL A 652 -49.69 40.12 1.26
C VAL A 652 -48.66 40.83 0.39
N GLY A 653 -48.13 40.14 -0.62
CA GLY A 653 -47.11 40.66 -1.53
C GLY A 653 -47.45 42.03 -2.11
N ILE A 654 -46.43 42.88 -2.24
CA ILE A 654 -46.53 44.14 -2.99
C ILE A 654 -46.66 43.83 -4.49
N ALA A 655 -47.25 44.75 -5.26
CA ALA A 655 -47.25 44.66 -6.72
C ALA A 655 -45.81 44.55 -7.24
N ALA A 656 -45.49 43.44 -7.91
CA ALA A 656 -44.12 43.09 -8.31
C ALA A 656 -43.77 43.71 -9.67
N PRO A 657 -42.69 44.51 -9.79
CA PRO A 657 -42.22 44.99 -11.09
C PRO A 657 -41.79 43.83 -12.01
N SER A 658 -42.08 43.91 -13.30
CA SER A 658 -41.67 42.91 -14.30
C SER A 658 -40.14 42.69 -14.39
N ALA A 659 -39.34 43.61 -13.84
CA ALA A 659 -37.89 43.53 -13.80
C ALA A 659 -37.32 42.34 -13.01
N PHE A 660 -38.11 41.76 -12.09
CA PHE A 660 -37.67 40.61 -11.28
C PHE A 660 -38.11 39.25 -11.85
N ALA A 661 -38.79 39.22 -13.00
CA ALA A 661 -39.18 38.00 -13.69
C ALA A 661 -37.96 37.15 -14.10
N GLY A 662 -37.99 35.84 -13.85
CA GLY A 662 -36.92 34.90 -14.20
C GLY A 662 -35.61 35.07 -13.42
N LYS A 663 -35.55 36.03 -12.48
CA LYS A 663 -34.36 36.30 -11.67
C LYS A 663 -34.16 35.27 -10.55
N LYS A 664 -32.91 35.06 -10.16
CA LYS A 664 -32.43 34.16 -9.10
C LYS A 664 -31.74 34.94 -7.99
N SER A 665 -31.66 34.36 -6.80
CA SER A 665 -31.08 35.04 -5.65
C SER A 665 -29.58 34.74 -5.55
N ILE A 666 -28.79 35.69 -5.07
CA ILE A 666 -27.40 35.45 -4.64
C ILE A 666 -27.29 34.29 -3.64
N ASP A 667 -28.31 34.06 -2.82
CA ASP A 667 -28.30 32.96 -1.86
C ASP A 667 -28.31 31.59 -2.54
N ASP A 668 -28.77 31.49 -3.80
CA ASP A 668 -28.69 30.24 -4.56
C ASP A 668 -27.24 29.87 -4.94
N LEU A 669 -26.29 30.80 -4.79
CA LEU A 669 -24.86 30.63 -5.08
C LEU A 669 -23.97 30.54 -3.82
N LYS A 670 -24.48 30.95 -2.65
CA LYS A 670 -23.75 30.92 -1.37
C LYS A 670 -23.80 29.53 -0.73
N ASN A 671 -22.68 29.10 -0.15
CA ASN A 671 -22.57 27.88 0.66
C ASN A 671 -23.19 26.65 -0.03
N LEU A 672 -22.82 26.42 -1.29
CA LEU A 672 -23.40 25.37 -2.14
C LEU A 672 -23.19 23.98 -1.55
N PHE A 673 -21.97 23.72 -1.07
CA PHE A 673 -21.57 22.48 -0.42
C PHE A 673 -20.25 22.70 0.32
N SER A 674 -19.88 21.75 1.17
CA SER A 674 -18.59 21.70 1.83
C SER A 674 -17.78 20.52 1.27
N VAL A 675 -16.50 20.74 0.96
CA VAL A 675 -15.59 19.70 0.47
C VAL A 675 -14.57 19.40 1.56
N ASN A 676 -14.26 18.12 1.75
CA ASN A 676 -13.13 17.66 2.54
C ASN A 676 -12.27 16.71 1.70
N VAL A 677 -10.98 17.04 1.60
CA VAL A 677 -10.01 16.36 0.75
C VAL A 677 -8.94 15.71 1.61
N ASP A 678 -8.61 14.46 1.30
CA ASP A 678 -7.55 13.67 1.94
C ASP A 678 -7.60 13.75 3.48
N ASN A 679 -8.82 13.65 4.02
CA ASN A 679 -9.15 13.75 5.45
C ASN A 679 -8.53 14.96 6.14
N SER A 680 -8.60 16.14 5.51
CA SER A 680 -8.35 17.41 6.20
C SER A 680 -9.18 17.48 7.48
N ILE A 681 -8.65 18.14 8.52
CA ILE A 681 -9.36 18.28 9.80
C ILE A 681 -10.64 19.08 9.57
N ASP A 682 -10.51 20.19 8.84
CA ASP A 682 -11.63 21.07 8.50
C ASP A 682 -12.02 20.90 7.03
N SER A 683 -13.34 20.87 6.78
CA SER A 683 -13.92 21.01 5.44
C SER A 683 -13.95 22.46 5.00
N VAL A 684 -13.85 22.68 3.69
CA VAL A 684 -13.96 24.00 3.05
C VAL A 684 -15.37 24.17 2.49
N THR A 685 -16.01 25.29 2.78
CA THR A 685 -17.30 25.65 2.17
C THR A 685 -17.09 26.36 0.84
N VAL A 686 -17.79 25.90 -0.20
CA VAL A 686 -17.66 26.39 -1.58
C VAL A 686 -18.91 27.18 -1.97
N GLY A 687 -18.71 28.37 -2.52
CA GLY A 687 -19.75 29.23 -3.08
C GLY A 687 -19.30 29.82 -4.42
N LEU A 688 -20.25 30.32 -5.20
CA LEU A 688 -20.02 31.00 -6.48
C LEU A 688 -20.63 32.42 -6.50
N ASP A 689 -20.93 32.98 -5.34
CA ASP A 689 -21.61 34.27 -5.20
C ASP A 689 -20.72 35.46 -5.62
N HIS A 690 -19.40 35.34 -5.53
CA HIS A 690 -18.46 36.34 -6.01
C HIS A 690 -18.58 36.60 -7.53
N LEU A 691 -19.06 35.61 -8.28
CA LEU A 691 -19.28 35.75 -9.72
C LEU A 691 -20.31 36.82 -10.06
N ILE A 692 -21.25 37.14 -9.17
CA ILE A 692 -22.21 38.23 -9.43
C ILE A 692 -21.47 39.56 -9.58
N ASP A 693 -20.48 39.82 -8.72
CA ASP A 693 -19.69 41.05 -8.74
C ASP A 693 -18.76 41.08 -9.95
N THR A 694 -18.02 40.00 -10.16
CA THR A 694 -17.02 39.97 -11.22
C THR A 694 -17.64 39.96 -12.61
N MET A 695 -18.77 39.27 -12.80
CA MET A 695 -19.52 39.24 -14.06
C MET A 695 -20.30 40.55 -14.29
N ALA A 696 -20.71 41.26 -13.23
CA ALA A 696 -21.34 42.58 -13.37
C ALA A 696 -20.38 43.59 -14.00
N ASN A 697 -19.10 43.54 -13.62
CA ASN A 697 -18.04 44.44 -14.07
C ASN A 697 -17.55 44.16 -15.50
N LEU A 698 -17.97 43.06 -16.12
CA LEU A 698 -17.65 42.79 -17.52
C LEU A 698 -18.36 43.79 -18.45
N PRO A 699 -17.73 44.19 -19.57
CA PRO A 699 -18.38 44.99 -20.61
C PRO A 699 -19.71 44.37 -21.04
N SER A 700 -20.72 45.20 -21.31
CA SER A 700 -22.06 44.75 -21.73
C SER A 700 -22.08 43.93 -23.03
N THR A 701 -20.99 43.95 -23.80
CA THR A 701 -20.79 43.16 -25.03
C THR A 701 -20.29 41.73 -24.76
N THR A 702 -19.85 41.42 -23.55
CA THR A 702 -19.29 40.12 -23.17
C THR A 702 -20.39 39.22 -22.58
N SER A 703 -20.43 37.95 -22.98
CA SER A 703 -21.37 36.98 -22.42
C SER A 703 -21.14 36.82 -20.91
N LYS A 704 -22.21 36.93 -20.12
CA LYS A 704 -22.23 36.63 -18.68
C LYS A 704 -22.65 35.18 -18.40
N LYS A 705 -22.68 34.34 -19.45
CA LYS A 705 -22.99 32.92 -19.36
C LYS A 705 -21.73 32.09 -19.19
N LEU A 706 -21.76 31.14 -18.26
CA LEU A 706 -20.69 30.17 -18.05
C LEU A 706 -21.13 28.76 -18.40
N SER A 707 -20.38 28.13 -19.29
CA SER A 707 -20.53 26.71 -19.65
C SER A 707 -20.18 25.78 -18.48
N GLY A 708 -20.60 24.51 -18.57
CA GLY A 708 -20.27 23.52 -17.53
C GLY A 708 -18.76 23.36 -17.31
N THR A 709 -17.96 23.44 -18.38
CA THR A 709 -16.49 23.42 -18.30
C THR A 709 -15.91 24.65 -17.59
N GLN A 710 -16.46 25.85 -17.83
CA GLN A 710 -16.03 27.07 -17.15
C GLN A 710 -16.42 27.05 -15.66
N ILE A 711 -17.60 26.55 -15.33
CA ILE A 711 -18.04 26.35 -13.93
C ILE A 711 -17.13 25.35 -13.22
N ALA A 712 -16.76 24.24 -13.87
CA ALA A 712 -15.85 23.27 -13.29
C ALA A 712 -14.44 23.86 -13.02
N ALA A 713 -13.93 24.67 -13.95
CA ALA A 713 -12.68 25.41 -13.75
C ALA A 713 -12.79 26.40 -12.58
N GLU A 714 -13.91 27.13 -12.49
CA GLU A 714 -14.14 28.08 -11.40
C GLU A 714 -14.24 27.38 -10.04
N LEU A 715 -14.99 26.28 -9.95
CA LEU A 715 -15.06 25.47 -8.73
C LEU A 715 -13.69 24.96 -8.31
N THR A 716 -12.86 24.54 -9.27
CA THR A 716 -11.47 24.13 -9.02
C THR A 716 -10.68 25.26 -8.38
N ASN A 717 -10.74 26.46 -8.95
CA ASN A 717 -9.99 27.62 -8.49
C ASN A 717 -10.48 28.13 -7.12
N VAL A 718 -11.79 28.15 -6.89
CA VAL A 718 -12.38 28.53 -5.59
C VAL A 718 -11.97 27.53 -4.50
N ILE A 719 -12.02 26.23 -4.79
CA ILE A 719 -11.60 25.18 -3.83
C ILE A 719 -10.11 25.33 -3.49
N ALA A 720 -9.26 25.47 -4.51
CA ALA A 720 -7.82 25.66 -4.34
C ALA A 720 -7.50 26.88 -3.45
N ARG A 721 -8.11 28.03 -3.76
CA ARG A 721 -7.97 29.27 -2.98
C ARG A 721 -8.33 29.06 -1.50
N GLN A 722 -9.45 28.41 -1.22
CA GLN A 722 -9.92 28.17 0.15
C GLN A 722 -9.05 27.16 0.94
N TYR A 723 -8.39 26.22 0.25
CA TYR A 723 -7.40 25.34 0.86
C TYR A 723 -6.03 26.00 1.08
N GLY A 724 -5.90 27.30 0.80
CA GLY A 724 -4.73 28.10 1.14
C GLY A 724 -3.74 28.31 0.01
N ASP A 725 -4.15 28.09 -1.24
CA ASP A 725 -3.31 28.29 -2.43
C ASP A 725 -3.12 29.77 -2.78
N GLU A 726 -4.02 30.65 -2.32
CA GLU A 726 -3.84 32.10 -2.45
C GLU A 726 -3.33 32.69 -1.14
N LYS A 727 -2.38 33.61 -1.25
CA LYS A 727 -1.91 34.43 -0.12
C LYS A 727 -2.65 35.76 -0.16
N PRO A 728 -3.22 36.24 0.95
CA PRO A 728 -3.80 37.57 1.01
C PRO A 728 -2.72 38.66 1.11
N PHE A 729 -3.10 39.90 0.83
CA PHE A 729 -2.37 41.07 1.27
C PHE A 729 -2.62 41.29 2.75
N ASN A 730 -1.56 41.42 3.55
CA ASN A 730 -1.69 41.75 4.96
C ASN A 730 -1.11 43.13 5.20
N PHE A 731 -1.95 44.06 5.64
CA PHE A 731 -1.57 45.44 5.92
C PHE A 731 -1.38 45.74 7.41
N SER A 732 -1.70 44.77 8.27
CA SER A 732 -1.67 44.92 9.73
C SER A 732 -0.25 44.99 10.33
N THR A 733 0.76 44.51 9.60
CA THR A 733 2.16 44.43 10.06
C THR A 733 3.08 45.52 9.47
N VAL A 734 2.60 46.33 8.52
CA VAL A 734 3.42 47.26 7.70
C VAL A 734 3.41 48.72 8.17
N GLY A 735 3.02 49.00 9.41
CA GLY A 735 2.98 50.37 9.94
C GLY A 735 1.79 51.18 9.41
N THR A 736 2.02 52.22 8.60
CA THR A 736 0.95 53.03 7.94
C THR A 736 0.98 52.83 6.42
N PRO A 737 0.31 51.78 5.88
CA PRO A 737 0.24 51.49 4.45
C PRO A 737 -0.69 52.47 3.71
N THR A 738 -0.25 53.72 3.62
CA THR A 738 -0.95 54.81 2.94
C THR A 738 -0.20 55.24 1.68
N PHE A 739 -0.92 55.35 0.57
CA PHE A 739 -0.43 55.96 -0.67
C PHE A 739 -1.41 57.01 -1.16
N PHE A 740 -0.97 57.86 -2.09
CA PHE A 740 -1.74 58.97 -2.61
C PHE A 740 -2.04 58.80 -4.08
N VAL A 741 -3.27 59.12 -4.47
CA VAL A 741 -3.70 59.16 -5.86
C VAL A 741 -4.01 60.62 -6.23
N GLN A 742 -3.48 61.09 -7.36
CA GLN A 742 -3.73 62.43 -7.87
C GLN A 742 -4.10 62.40 -9.34
N LEU A 743 -5.13 63.15 -9.73
CA LEU A 743 -5.51 63.35 -11.13
C LEU A 743 -5.03 64.69 -11.67
N THR A 744 -4.39 64.64 -12.85
CA THR A 744 -4.13 65.81 -13.68
C THR A 744 -5.11 65.82 -14.86
N ARG A 745 -5.99 66.81 -14.91
CA ARG A 745 -7.01 66.95 -15.95
C ARG A 745 -6.39 67.29 -17.30
N SER A 746 -7.17 67.13 -18.37
CA SER A 746 -6.75 67.45 -19.75
C SER A 746 -6.39 68.93 -19.96
N ASP A 747 -6.89 69.83 -19.11
CA ASP A 747 -6.53 71.26 -19.08
C ASP A 747 -5.25 71.57 -18.28
N LYS A 748 -4.55 70.54 -17.79
CA LYS A 748 -3.33 70.59 -16.95
C LYS A 748 -3.54 71.08 -15.52
N THR A 749 -4.77 71.20 -15.04
CA THR A 749 -5.03 71.42 -13.61
C THR A 749 -4.96 70.12 -12.83
N THR A 750 -4.44 70.17 -11.60
CA THR A 750 -4.31 69.01 -10.70
C THR A 750 -5.37 69.08 -9.60
N LEU A 751 -6.00 67.95 -9.30
CA LEU A 751 -6.84 67.82 -8.10
C LEU A 751 -5.96 67.67 -6.84
N ASP A 752 -6.53 67.90 -5.67
CA ASP A 752 -5.85 67.63 -4.40
C ASP A 752 -5.60 66.12 -4.27
N SER A 753 -4.45 65.74 -3.70
CA SER A 753 -4.06 64.33 -3.54
C SER A 753 -5.01 63.61 -2.59
N LEU A 754 -5.58 62.49 -3.03
CA LEU A 754 -6.45 61.63 -2.24
C LEU A 754 -5.60 60.58 -1.50
N PRO A 755 -5.58 60.56 -0.15
CA PRO A 755 -4.96 59.47 0.60
C PRO A 755 -5.80 58.20 0.50
N ILE A 756 -5.14 57.07 0.24
CA ILE A 756 -5.71 55.73 0.33
C ILE A 756 -5.04 55.02 1.50
N ASP A 757 -5.79 54.73 2.55
CA ASP A 757 -5.28 54.11 3.78
C ASP A 757 -5.79 52.66 3.93
N LEU A 758 -4.85 51.72 3.95
CA LEU A 758 -5.13 50.29 4.13
C LEU A 758 -4.86 49.81 5.56
N SER A 759 -4.47 50.70 6.49
CA SER A 759 -3.99 50.33 7.83
C SER A 759 -5.05 49.69 8.73
N THR A 760 -6.32 50.04 8.53
CA THR A 760 -7.46 49.51 9.28
C THR A 760 -7.98 48.19 8.72
N HIS A 761 -7.44 47.74 7.59
CA HIS A 761 -7.89 46.56 6.88
C HIS A 761 -6.97 45.38 7.20
N GLY A 762 -7.58 44.22 7.50
CA GLY A 762 -6.87 42.98 7.80
C GLY A 762 -6.28 42.33 6.55
N ASP A 763 -6.41 41.01 6.46
CA ASP A 763 -6.05 40.28 5.25
C ASP A 763 -7.06 40.57 4.13
N LEU A 764 -6.58 40.99 2.97
CA LEU A 764 -7.40 41.29 1.78
C LEU A 764 -7.01 40.37 0.62
N HIS A 765 -7.99 39.77 -0.08
CA HIS A 765 -7.73 39.15 -1.38
C HIS A 765 -7.56 40.22 -2.47
N ASN A 766 -7.15 39.83 -3.67
CA ASN A 766 -7.01 40.74 -4.81
C ASN A 766 -8.28 41.55 -5.07
N GLU A 767 -9.44 40.90 -5.10
CA GLU A 767 -10.73 41.54 -5.28
C GLU A 767 -11.13 42.45 -4.12
N ASP A 768 -10.79 42.08 -2.88
CA ASP A 768 -11.10 42.88 -1.69
C ASP A 768 -10.24 44.14 -1.63
N LEU A 769 -8.96 44.01 -2.00
CA LEU A 769 -8.04 45.13 -2.15
C LEU A 769 -8.52 46.11 -3.20
N VAL A 770 -8.85 45.62 -4.41
CA VAL A 770 -9.36 46.48 -5.49
C VAL A 770 -10.63 47.19 -5.04
N ARG A 771 -11.54 46.48 -4.38
CA ARG A 771 -12.80 47.03 -3.88
C ARG A 771 -12.58 48.09 -2.82
N GLU A 772 -11.70 47.87 -1.86
CA GLU A 772 -11.43 48.82 -0.79
C GLU A 772 -10.80 50.11 -1.32
N VAL A 773 -9.83 49.96 -2.23
CA VAL A 773 -9.20 51.13 -2.88
C VAL A 773 -10.22 51.88 -3.75
N GLN A 774 -11.03 51.16 -4.53
CA GLN A 774 -12.09 51.76 -5.34
C GLN A 774 -13.13 52.47 -4.46
N LYS A 775 -13.48 51.89 -3.31
CA LYS A 775 -14.40 52.48 -2.35
C LYS A 775 -13.89 53.81 -1.81
N GLN A 776 -12.63 53.88 -1.38
CA GLN A 776 -12.05 55.14 -0.89
C GLN A 776 -11.99 56.22 -1.99
N ILE A 777 -11.82 55.82 -3.25
CA ILE A 777 -11.91 56.73 -4.42
C ILE A 777 -13.34 57.21 -4.63
N ASP A 778 -14.33 56.33 -4.53
CA ASP A 778 -15.74 56.65 -4.79
C ASP A 778 -16.41 57.40 -3.64
N ASP A 779 -15.94 57.22 -2.41
CA ASP A 779 -16.39 57.94 -1.21
C ASP A 779 -15.98 59.43 -1.25
N ASP A 780 -14.95 59.79 -2.01
CA ASP A 780 -14.60 61.19 -2.27
C ASP A 780 -15.42 61.76 -3.43
N SER A 781 -16.28 62.74 -3.14
CA SER A 781 -17.16 63.39 -4.12
C SER A 781 -16.43 64.01 -5.33
N THR A 782 -15.13 64.29 -5.23
CA THR A 782 -14.29 64.86 -6.28
C THR A 782 -13.69 63.78 -7.18
N TYR A 783 -13.52 62.55 -6.69
CA TYR A 783 -12.89 61.43 -7.40
C TYR A 783 -13.89 60.37 -7.89
N SER A 784 -15.09 60.31 -7.30
CA SER A 784 -16.15 59.38 -7.65
C SER A 784 -16.42 59.28 -9.17
N GLY A 785 -16.32 58.05 -9.69
CA GLY A 785 -16.54 57.75 -11.11
C GLY A 785 -15.47 58.24 -12.10
N LYS A 786 -14.31 58.74 -11.63
CA LYS A 786 -13.23 59.26 -12.49
C LYS A 786 -12.01 58.34 -12.62
N ILE A 787 -11.82 57.41 -11.69
CA ILE A 787 -10.75 56.42 -11.71
C ILE A 787 -11.38 55.05 -11.48
N THR A 788 -10.96 54.06 -12.26
CA THR A 788 -11.25 52.66 -12.02
C THR A 788 -9.99 51.93 -11.61
N VAL A 789 -10.10 51.10 -10.58
CA VAL A 789 -9.02 50.29 -10.02
C VAL A 789 -9.19 48.84 -10.46
N SER A 790 -8.07 48.19 -10.77
CA SER A 790 -8.00 46.75 -11.04
C SER A 790 -6.69 46.19 -10.52
N TYR A 791 -6.57 44.87 -10.44
CA TYR A 791 -5.33 44.22 -10.04
C TYR A 791 -4.85 43.27 -11.15
N ASP A 792 -3.62 43.48 -11.61
CA ASP A 792 -2.93 42.61 -12.55
C ASP A 792 -2.18 41.53 -11.77
N THR A 793 -2.75 40.33 -11.77
CA THR A 793 -2.26 39.17 -11.02
C THR A 793 -0.95 38.61 -11.55
N GLN A 794 -0.67 38.77 -12.84
CA GLN A 794 0.55 38.25 -13.47
C GLN A 794 1.76 39.14 -13.15
N ASN A 795 1.56 40.46 -13.21
CA ASN A 795 2.61 41.43 -12.90
C ASN A 795 2.63 41.87 -11.44
N GLN A 796 1.67 41.40 -10.63
CA GLN A 796 1.45 41.77 -9.23
C GLN A 796 1.36 43.29 -9.04
N LYS A 797 0.46 43.93 -9.78
CA LYS A 797 0.28 45.39 -9.78
C LYS A 797 -1.16 45.81 -9.53
N LEU A 798 -1.36 46.78 -8.64
CA LEU A 798 -2.60 47.53 -8.52
C LEU A 798 -2.63 48.63 -9.59
N VAL A 799 -3.58 48.54 -10.52
CA VAL A 799 -3.66 49.35 -11.74
C VAL A 799 -4.78 50.37 -11.64
N PHE A 800 -4.44 51.63 -11.89
CA PHE A 800 -5.35 52.77 -11.88
C PHE A 800 -5.57 53.27 -13.31
N THR A 801 -6.84 53.31 -13.74
CA THR A 801 -7.24 53.71 -15.09
C THR A 801 -8.15 54.94 -14.99
N PRO A 802 -7.80 56.09 -15.59
CA PRO A 802 -8.68 57.24 -15.64
C PRO A 802 -9.87 56.99 -16.59
N ALA A 803 -11.06 57.51 -16.24
CA ALA A 803 -12.27 57.38 -17.06
C ALA A 803 -12.27 58.29 -18.30
N ASP A 804 -11.44 59.34 -18.31
CA ASP A 804 -11.26 60.28 -19.41
C ASP A 804 -9.75 60.43 -19.76
N ASN A 805 -9.40 61.44 -20.57
CA ASN A 805 -8.01 61.71 -20.96
C ASN A 805 -7.16 62.37 -19.83
N ALA A 806 -7.59 62.31 -18.57
CA ALA A 806 -6.76 62.73 -17.44
C ALA A 806 -5.55 61.79 -17.24
N LYS A 807 -4.56 62.27 -16.49
CA LYS A 807 -3.40 61.48 -16.08
C LYS A 807 -3.46 61.16 -14.60
N VAL A 808 -3.21 59.91 -14.24
CA VAL A 808 -3.10 59.48 -12.85
C VAL A 808 -1.63 59.50 -12.41
N THR A 809 -1.40 60.04 -11.22
CA THR A 809 -0.13 59.95 -10.49
C THR A 809 -0.37 59.19 -9.18
N VAL A 810 0.49 58.22 -8.87
CA VAL A 810 0.48 57.48 -7.61
C VAL A 810 1.79 57.76 -6.87
N SER A 811 1.73 58.18 -5.62
CA SER A 811 2.90 58.48 -4.79
C SER A 811 2.76 57.90 -3.38
N SER A 812 3.86 57.70 -2.67
CA SER A 812 3.83 57.36 -1.25
C SER A 812 4.88 58.18 -0.51
N ASP A 813 4.57 58.60 0.71
CA ASP A 813 5.52 59.28 1.59
C ASP A 813 6.32 58.28 2.46
N GLN A 814 6.12 56.97 2.26
CA GLN A 814 6.61 55.91 3.14
C GLN A 814 7.61 54.98 2.45
N THR A 815 8.68 54.63 3.15
CA THR A 815 9.69 53.67 2.67
C THR A 815 9.18 52.22 2.65
N ALA A 816 8.11 51.90 3.39
CA ALA A 816 7.55 50.55 3.48
C ALA A 816 6.75 50.10 2.24
N MET A 817 6.27 51.05 1.42
CA MET A 817 5.56 50.76 0.16
C MET A 817 6.49 50.78 -1.07
N ASP A 818 7.80 50.90 -0.85
CA ASP A 818 8.86 50.89 -1.89
C ASP A 818 8.58 51.82 -3.08
N LEU A 819 8.08 53.03 -2.79
CA LEU A 819 7.71 54.03 -3.79
C LEU A 819 8.51 55.33 -3.60
N ALA A 820 9.83 55.26 -3.81
CA ALA A 820 10.73 56.41 -3.63
C ALA A 820 10.47 57.56 -4.63
N ASP A 821 9.99 57.23 -5.84
CA ASP A 821 9.61 58.19 -6.89
C ASP A 821 8.11 58.04 -7.23
N PRO A 822 7.39 59.15 -7.50
CA PRO A 822 5.99 59.08 -7.90
C PRO A 822 5.83 58.36 -9.24
N LEU A 823 4.92 57.39 -9.31
CA LEU A 823 4.52 56.70 -10.52
C LEU A 823 3.58 57.62 -11.33
N ILE A 824 4.05 58.10 -12.47
CA ILE A 824 3.28 58.99 -13.35
C ILE A 824 2.86 58.23 -14.60
N GLN A 825 1.58 58.31 -14.97
CA GLN A 825 1.07 57.72 -16.21
C GLN A 825 1.80 58.29 -17.46
N GLY A 826 2.35 57.39 -18.28
CA GLY A 826 3.04 57.71 -19.52
C GLY A 826 2.14 58.40 -20.55
N VAL A 827 2.75 59.06 -21.55
CA VAL A 827 2.00 59.86 -22.55
C VAL A 827 1.11 59.03 -23.48
N ASN A 828 1.37 57.72 -23.57
CA ASN A 828 0.62 56.77 -24.42
C ASN A 828 0.07 55.58 -23.62
N ASP A 829 0.20 55.60 -22.29
CA ASP A 829 -0.23 54.49 -21.44
C ASP A 829 -1.68 54.74 -21.01
N SER A 830 -2.52 53.71 -21.05
CA SER A 830 -3.93 53.81 -20.64
C SER A 830 -4.12 53.81 -19.12
N SER A 831 -3.09 53.43 -18.35
CA SER A 831 -3.16 53.27 -16.90
C SER A 831 -1.78 53.42 -16.24
N VAL A 832 -1.76 53.50 -14.91
CA VAL A 832 -0.54 53.46 -14.08
C VAL A 832 -0.65 52.30 -13.08
N GLY A 833 0.44 51.58 -12.81
CA GLY A 833 0.44 50.40 -11.96
C GLY A 833 1.41 50.50 -10.79
N LEU A 834 0.89 50.37 -9.57
CA LEU A 834 1.65 50.25 -8.32
C LEU A 834 2.01 48.77 -8.10
N LYS A 835 3.31 48.45 -8.00
CA LYS A 835 3.74 47.09 -7.64
C LYS A 835 3.34 46.80 -6.21
N LEU A 836 2.56 45.76 -6.02
CA LEU A 836 2.09 45.32 -4.72
C LEU A 836 1.86 43.82 -4.81
N ALA A 837 2.81 43.04 -4.29
CA ALA A 837 2.72 41.59 -4.27
C ALA A 837 1.96 41.13 -3.01
N PRO A 838 1.20 40.03 -3.10
CA PRO A 838 0.64 39.40 -1.91
C PRO A 838 1.77 38.94 -0.96
N SER A 839 1.53 39.05 0.34
CA SER A 839 2.36 38.64 1.48
C SER A 839 3.56 39.52 1.94
N VAL A 840 3.36 40.15 3.12
CA VAL A 840 4.34 40.72 4.08
C VAL A 840 3.97 40.33 5.54
N SER A 841 3.31 39.19 5.75
CA SER A 841 2.87 38.71 7.07
C SER A 841 3.18 37.24 7.31
N THR A 842 3.39 36.89 8.57
CA THR A 842 3.97 35.64 9.07
C THR A 842 3.00 34.45 9.19
N SER A 843 1.76 34.54 8.68
CA SER A 843 0.77 33.47 8.87
C SER A 843 -0.07 33.16 7.61
N PRO A 844 -0.20 31.87 7.22
CA PRO A 844 -1.07 31.45 6.13
C PRO A 844 -2.56 31.45 6.53
N PHE A 845 -3.47 31.58 5.55
CA PHE A 845 -4.94 31.54 5.75
C PHE A 845 -5.42 30.23 6.39
N LYS A 846 -4.75 29.13 6.06
CA LYS A 846 -4.91 27.80 6.66
C LYS A 846 -3.57 27.34 7.23
N PRO A 847 -3.54 26.65 8.39
CA PRO A 847 -2.33 26.01 8.89
C PRO A 847 -1.68 25.13 7.82
N LEU A 848 -0.34 25.10 7.78
CA LEU A 848 0.42 24.43 6.71
C LEU A 848 0.08 22.94 6.56
N ASN A 849 -0.32 22.26 7.64
CA ASN A 849 -0.75 20.86 7.66
C ASN A 849 -2.17 20.63 7.12
N GLU A 850 -2.99 21.68 7.00
CA GLU A 850 -4.35 21.63 6.45
C GLU A 850 -4.42 22.05 4.98
N GLN A 851 -3.35 22.64 4.43
CA GLN A 851 -3.32 23.00 3.02
C GLN A 851 -3.39 21.75 2.13
N ARG A 852 -4.12 21.84 1.02
CA ARG A 852 -4.33 20.74 0.05
C ARG A 852 -4.24 21.31 -1.36
N TYR A 853 -3.55 20.60 -2.23
CA TYR A 853 -3.22 21.07 -3.58
C TYR A 853 -3.70 20.09 -4.65
N GLY A 854 -3.95 20.58 -5.86
CA GLY A 854 -4.18 19.75 -7.04
C GLY A 854 -5.58 19.17 -7.19
N MET A 855 -6.51 19.54 -6.32
CA MET A 855 -7.94 19.25 -6.48
C MET A 855 -8.40 19.66 -7.88
N LYS A 856 -9.27 18.85 -8.50
CA LYS A 856 -9.78 19.16 -9.84
C LYS A 856 -11.26 18.82 -9.96
N VAL A 857 -12.02 19.74 -10.55
CA VAL A 857 -13.40 19.52 -10.96
C VAL A 857 -13.47 19.55 -12.48
N GLU A 858 -14.11 18.54 -13.06
CA GLU A 858 -14.31 18.41 -14.50
C GLU A 858 -15.80 18.28 -14.82
N TYR A 859 -16.22 18.76 -15.98
CA TYR A 859 -17.57 18.55 -16.48
C TYR A 859 -17.54 17.60 -17.68
N ASP A 860 -18.18 16.43 -17.54
CA ASP A 860 -18.38 15.47 -18.62
C ASP A 860 -19.65 15.85 -19.38
N ALA A 861 -19.50 16.53 -20.52
CA ALA A 861 -20.63 16.98 -21.33
C ALA A 861 -21.42 15.84 -22.01
N VAL A 862 -20.85 14.63 -22.12
CA VAL A 862 -21.55 13.47 -22.68
C VAL A 862 -22.46 12.84 -21.63
N LYS A 863 -21.94 12.70 -20.41
CA LYS A 863 -22.72 12.17 -19.27
C LYS A 863 -23.52 13.24 -18.53
N GLN A 864 -23.30 14.52 -18.86
CA GLN A 864 -23.91 15.68 -18.22
C GLN A 864 -23.73 15.66 -16.70
N THR A 865 -22.49 15.52 -16.23
CA THR A 865 -22.17 15.43 -14.79
C THR A 865 -20.86 16.12 -14.43
N PHE A 866 -20.77 16.62 -13.20
CA PHE A 866 -19.54 17.12 -12.62
C PHE A 866 -18.77 15.99 -11.92
N VAL A 867 -17.47 15.91 -12.18
CA VAL A 867 -16.57 14.91 -11.61
C VAL A 867 -15.53 15.63 -10.77
N PHE A 868 -15.59 15.42 -9.47
CA PHE A 868 -14.64 15.95 -8.49
C PHE A 868 -13.55 14.91 -8.24
N LYS A 869 -12.29 15.32 -8.32
CA LYS A 869 -11.12 14.47 -8.14
C LYS A 869 -10.23 15.04 -7.05
N SER A 870 -9.76 14.17 -6.15
CA SER A 870 -8.69 14.50 -5.22
C SER A 870 -7.42 14.91 -5.98
N GLY A 871 -6.63 15.80 -5.39
CA GLY A 871 -5.34 16.19 -5.97
C GLY A 871 -4.23 15.17 -5.80
N THR A 872 -4.43 14.17 -4.93
CA THR A 872 -3.54 13.04 -4.71
C THR A 872 -4.12 11.76 -5.31
N THR A 873 -3.25 10.82 -5.69
CA THR A 873 -3.66 9.48 -6.17
C THR A 873 -3.42 8.41 -5.12
N GLY A 874 -3.95 7.23 -5.38
CA GLY A 874 -3.67 6.04 -4.59
C GLY A 874 -4.65 5.84 -3.45
N ASP A 875 -4.45 4.79 -2.67
CA ASP A 875 -5.42 4.34 -1.68
C ASP A 875 -5.60 5.32 -0.51
N ASN A 876 -4.60 6.15 -0.20
CA ASN A 876 -4.68 7.17 0.84
C ASN A 876 -5.54 8.37 0.44
N SER A 877 -5.81 8.56 -0.86
CA SER A 877 -6.65 9.66 -1.32
C SER A 877 -8.08 9.50 -0.83
N GLY A 878 -8.68 10.62 -0.42
CA GLY A 878 -10.04 10.69 0.09
C GLY A 878 -10.73 11.97 -0.39
N LEU A 879 -12.04 11.89 -0.61
CA LEU A 879 -12.85 13.03 -1.02
C LEU A 879 -14.26 12.88 -0.48
N SER A 880 -14.74 13.88 0.25
CA SER A 880 -16.14 13.94 0.67
C SER A 880 -16.73 15.29 0.37
N ILE A 881 -17.95 15.28 -0.14
CA ILE A 881 -18.75 16.49 -0.33
C ILE A 881 -19.98 16.37 0.55
N THR A 882 -20.10 17.29 1.50
CA THR A 882 -21.11 17.32 2.54
C THR A 882 -21.84 18.66 2.52
N SER A 883 -22.83 18.83 3.41
CA SER A 883 -23.55 20.10 3.57
C SER A 883 -24.11 20.66 2.25
N ILE A 884 -24.50 19.78 1.32
CA ILE A 884 -25.05 20.17 0.01
C ILE A 884 -26.36 20.90 0.26
N ARG A 885 -26.41 22.20 -0.07
CA ARG A 885 -27.53 23.07 0.26
C ARG A 885 -28.73 22.80 -0.66
N PRO A 886 -29.88 22.33 -0.12
CA PRO A 886 -31.05 22.08 -0.94
C PRO A 886 -31.63 23.37 -1.55
N GLY A 887 -32.19 23.25 -2.75
CA GLY A 887 -32.82 24.38 -3.45
C GLY A 887 -31.83 25.45 -3.94
N SER A 888 -30.52 25.20 -3.83
CA SER A 888 -29.44 26.04 -4.39
C SER A 888 -29.03 25.57 -5.78
N LEU A 889 -28.07 26.24 -6.40
CA LEU A 889 -27.44 25.81 -7.66
C LEU A 889 -26.86 24.39 -7.55
N ALA A 890 -26.43 23.95 -6.37
CA ALA A 890 -25.85 22.63 -6.16
C ALA A 890 -26.83 21.50 -6.53
N THR A 891 -28.09 21.63 -6.11
CA THR A 891 -29.12 20.59 -6.30
C THR A 891 -29.92 20.71 -7.60
N GLN A 892 -29.71 21.76 -8.40
CA GLN A 892 -30.44 21.95 -9.66
C GLN A 892 -29.91 20.98 -10.73
N SER A 893 -30.83 20.24 -11.37
CA SER A 893 -30.49 19.23 -12.38
C SER A 893 -30.37 19.78 -13.81
N SER A 894 -31.04 20.90 -14.12
CA SER A 894 -30.87 21.66 -15.36
C SER A 894 -30.18 22.97 -15.01
N LYS A 895 -29.13 23.33 -15.76
CA LYS A 895 -28.30 24.53 -15.51
C LYS A 895 -27.84 24.66 -14.05
N GLY A 896 -27.46 23.54 -13.43
CA GLY A 896 -26.97 23.45 -12.06
C GLY A 896 -25.92 22.36 -11.88
N LEU A 897 -25.56 22.00 -10.65
CA LEU A 897 -24.49 21.01 -10.39
C LEU A 897 -25.00 19.57 -10.28
N GLY A 898 -26.32 19.34 -10.28
CA GLY A 898 -26.92 18.00 -10.27
C GLY A 898 -26.71 17.19 -9.00
N MET A 899 -26.27 17.80 -7.90
CA MET A 899 -25.91 17.12 -6.65
C MET A 899 -27.16 16.75 -5.84
N THR A 900 -27.89 15.74 -6.31
CA THR A 900 -29.14 15.26 -5.72
C THR A 900 -29.02 13.81 -5.23
N GLY A 901 -29.90 13.35 -4.33
CA GLY A 901 -29.88 11.97 -3.83
C GLY A 901 -29.14 11.80 -2.50
N ASP A 902 -28.72 10.57 -2.21
CA ASP A 902 -28.10 10.19 -0.94
C ASP A 902 -26.71 10.85 -0.77
N PRO A 903 -26.47 11.65 0.29
CA PRO A 903 -25.17 12.24 0.60
C PRO A 903 -24.01 11.24 0.66
N ALA A 904 -24.28 9.97 1.02
CA ALA A 904 -23.27 8.92 1.06
C ALA A 904 -22.62 8.65 -0.31
N ASN A 905 -23.32 8.94 -1.42
CA ASN A 905 -22.77 8.81 -2.77
C ASN A 905 -21.69 9.84 -3.09
N TYR A 906 -21.58 10.90 -2.28
CA TYR A 906 -20.60 11.96 -2.45
C TYR A 906 -19.39 11.81 -1.51
N VAL A 907 -19.20 10.61 -0.94
CA VAL A 907 -18.11 10.30 -0.03
C VAL A 907 -17.29 9.13 -0.56
N VAL A 908 -16.00 9.37 -0.76
CA VAL A 908 -14.98 8.37 -1.10
C VAL A 908 -13.93 8.39 -0.01
N THR A 909 -13.92 7.36 0.83
CA THR A 909 -12.93 7.22 1.90
C THR A 909 -11.63 6.60 1.40
N PRO A 910 -10.49 6.85 2.07
CA PRO A 910 -9.25 6.12 1.84
C PRO A 910 -9.43 4.61 1.98
N SER A 911 -8.78 3.84 1.10
CA SER A 911 -8.84 2.39 1.12
C SER A 911 -7.72 1.82 2.00
N THR A 912 -8.08 1.31 3.17
CA THR A 912 -7.10 0.75 4.12
C THR A 912 -6.89 -0.76 3.94
N VAL A 913 -7.87 -1.46 3.36
CA VAL A 913 -7.89 -2.93 3.30
C VAL A 913 -7.50 -3.45 1.92
N ASP A 914 -8.11 -2.91 0.86
CA ASP A 914 -7.92 -3.40 -0.51
C ASP A 914 -7.21 -2.35 -1.38
N ALA A 915 -6.36 -2.80 -2.30
CA ALA A 915 -5.82 -1.93 -3.32
C ALA A 915 -6.90 -1.61 -4.37
N LEU A 916 -7.40 -0.38 -4.35
CA LEU A 916 -8.47 0.09 -5.25
C LEU A 916 -7.97 1.16 -6.20
N ARG A 917 -7.19 2.11 -5.67
CA ARG A 917 -6.71 3.29 -6.39
C ARG A 917 -5.20 3.28 -6.60
N GLY A 918 -4.46 2.45 -5.88
CA GLY A 918 -3.03 2.23 -6.11
C GLY A 918 -2.12 3.01 -5.16
N ILE A 919 -0.98 3.45 -5.68
CA ILE A 919 0.07 4.13 -4.92
C ILE A 919 -0.05 5.64 -5.13
N GLU A 920 0.44 6.42 -4.19
CA GLU A 920 0.58 7.87 -4.36
C GLU A 920 1.51 8.18 -5.56
N SER A 921 1.15 9.20 -6.34
CA SER A 921 1.94 9.67 -7.47
C SER A 921 3.12 10.52 -6.98
N THR A 922 4.07 10.83 -7.87
CA THR A 922 5.22 11.65 -7.51
C THR A 922 5.08 13.08 -8.04
N ALA A 923 5.42 14.06 -7.20
CA ALA A 923 5.51 15.46 -7.57
C ALA A 923 6.68 15.73 -8.52
N ALA A 924 6.62 16.85 -9.25
CA ALA A 924 7.76 17.33 -10.00
C ALA A 924 8.78 17.93 -9.02
N VAL A 925 10.02 17.41 -9.05
CA VAL A 925 11.10 17.84 -8.17
C VAL A 925 12.24 18.40 -9.00
N LEU A 926 12.53 19.69 -8.85
CA LEU A 926 13.66 20.37 -9.46
C LEU A 926 14.74 20.60 -8.41
N SER A 927 15.88 19.91 -8.57
CA SER A 927 17.09 20.17 -7.76
C SER A 927 18.03 21.09 -8.52
N GLY A 928 18.50 22.14 -7.84
CA GLY A 928 19.49 23.07 -8.38
C GLY A 928 20.91 22.52 -8.36
N ASN A 929 21.84 23.34 -8.85
CA ASN A 929 23.28 23.15 -8.70
C ASN A 929 23.73 23.58 -7.30
N PRO A 930 24.95 23.21 -6.86
CA PRO A 930 25.49 23.63 -5.57
C PRO A 930 25.49 25.15 -5.39
N LEU A 931 25.03 25.62 -4.23
CA LEU A 931 24.99 27.03 -3.86
C LEU A 931 26.40 27.63 -3.77
N ALA A 932 26.59 28.82 -4.34
CA ALA A 932 27.85 29.57 -4.29
C ALA A 932 27.97 30.48 -3.05
N VAL A 933 26.95 30.47 -2.18
CA VAL A 933 26.89 31.25 -0.93
C VAL A 933 27.18 30.36 0.28
N ASN A 934 27.72 30.95 1.35
CA ASN A 934 27.91 30.22 2.60
C ASN A 934 26.57 30.15 3.37
N VAL A 935 25.96 28.97 3.38
CA VAL A 935 24.64 28.73 3.99
C VAL A 935 24.63 28.76 5.52
N ASP A 936 25.80 28.65 6.17
CA ASP A 936 25.93 28.66 7.63
C ASP A 936 25.95 30.07 8.23
N ASN A 937 26.12 31.10 7.40
CA ASN A 937 26.18 32.51 7.80
C ASN A 937 25.04 33.31 7.15
N ASN A 938 24.81 34.51 7.67
CA ASN A 938 23.94 35.47 6.99
C ASN A 938 24.56 35.87 5.64
N PHE A 939 23.71 36.01 4.63
CA PHE A 939 24.10 36.46 3.29
C PHE A 939 23.17 37.57 2.79
N SER A 940 23.64 38.29 1.76
CA SER A 940 22.93 39.41 1.16
C SER A 940 22.23 39.01 -0.14
N VAL A 941 21.00 39.49 -0.28
CA VAL A 941 20.21 39.51 -1.52
C VAL A 941 20.10 40.98 -1.95
N ASP A 942 20.51 41.30 -3.18
CA ASP A 942 20.54 42.64 -3.76
C ASP A 942 19.80 42.68 -5.11
N GLU A 943 19.64 43.86 -5.70
CA GLU A 943 18.90 44.04 -6.96
C GLU A 943 19.48 43.26 -8.16
N THR A 944 20.73 42.79 -8.08
CA THR A 944 21.37 42.02 -9.16
C THR A 944 21.06 40.53 -9.09
N ASN A 945 20.67 40.00 -7.94
CA ASN A 945 20.47 38.57 -7.73
C ASN A 945 19.13 38.19 -7.08
N ASN A 946 18.17 39.12 -7.03
CA ASN A 946 16.90 38.92 -6.32
C ASN A 946 15.71 38.49 -7.21
N GLN A 947 15.92 38.19 -8.48
CA GLN A 947 14.84 37.81 -9.42
C GLN A 947 14.93 36.34 -9.84
N PHE A 948 13.78 35.68 -9.89
CA PHE A 948 13.63 34.28 -10.24
C PHE A 948 12.48 34.13 -11.22
N VAL A 949 12.75 33.61 -12.42
CA VAL A 949 11.71 33.28 -13.39
C VAL A 949 11.24 31.86 -13.11
N VAL A 950 9.96 31.72 -12.80
CA VAL A 950 9.37 30.47 -12.34
C VAL A 950 8.18 30.11 -13.22
N SER A 951 8.09 28.84 -13.59
CA SER A 951 6.96 28.29 -14.31
C SER A 951 6.52 26.99 -13.64
N VAL A 952 5.27 26.92 -13.20
CA VAL A 952 4.68 25.76 -12.51
C VAL A 952 3.32 25.46 -13.12
N ASN A 953 3.10 24.24 -13.60
CA ASN A 953 1.82 23.79 -14.17
C ASN A 953 1.18 24.75 -15.21
N GLY A 954 2.00 25.47 -15.99
CA GLY A 954 1.56 26.44 -16.99
C GLY A 954 1.42 27.88 -16.49
N ILE A 955 1.51 28.14 -15.18
CA ILE A 955 1.56 29.49 -14.61
C ILE A 955 3.00 29.96 -14.61
N THR A 956 3.27 31.10 -15.24
CA THR A 956 4.63 31.65 -15.40
C THR A 956 4.68 33.08 -14.91
N GLY A 957 5.67 33.39 -14.07
CA GLY A 957 5.88 34.72 -13.52
C GLY A 957 7.32 34.94 -13.03
N THR A 958 7.63 36.18 -12.67
CA THR A 958 8.92 36.55 -12.07
C THR A 958 8.72 36.81 -10.59
N VAL A 959 9.35 36.00 -9.75
CA VAL A 959 9.39 36.17 -8.31
C VAL A 959 10.55 37.10 -7.95
N VAL A 960 10.27 38.16 -7.19
CA VAL A 960 11.28 39.11 -6.73
C VAL A 960 11.38 39.01 -5.21
N VAL A 961 12.53 38.59 -4.69
CA VAL A 961 12.79 38.54 -3.25
C VAL A 961 13.23 39.93 -2.78
N PRO A 962 12.70 40.47 -1.66
CA PRO A 962 13.10 41.79 -1.16
C PRO A 962 14.61 41.87 -0.88
N PRO A 963 15.33 42.93 -1.31
CA PRO A 963 16.75 43.09 -1.00
C PRO A 963 17.01 43.23 0.51
N LYS A 964 17.95 42.46 1.06
CA LYS A 964 18.33 42.48 2.49
C LYS A 964 19.69 41.82 2.72
N ASP A 965 20.51 42.41 3.59
CA ASP A 965 21.88 41.92 3.90
C ASP A 965 21.94 40.84 4.99
N THR A 966 20.80 40.41 5.52
CA THR A 966 20.70 39.59 6.73
C THR A 966 19.83 38.34 6.55
N TYR A 967 19.72 37.83 5.32
CA TYR A 967 19.02 36.57 5.08
C TYR A 967 19.79 35.40 5.68
N THR A 968 19.08 34.54 6.40
CA THR A 968 19.49 33.14 6.65
C THR A 968 18.92 32.27 5.54
N LEU A 969 19.49 31.07 5.34
CA LEU A 969 18.98 30.10 4.36
C LEU A 969 17.47 29.83 4.54
N GLY A 970 17.01 29.66 5.79
CA GLY A 970 15.60 29.46 6.11
C GLY A 970 14.72 30.62 5.67
N THR A 971 15.06 31.85 6.08
CA THR A 971 14.27 33.05 5.73
C THR A 971 14.30 33.37 4.23
N PHE A 972 15.35 32.96 3.52
CA PHE A 972 15.44 33.12 2.06
C PHE A 972 14.57 32.09 1.33
N MET A 973 14.64 30.80 1.73
CA MET A 973 13.78 29.76 1.18
C MET A 973 12.30 30.08 1.41
N GLU A 974 11.95 30.59 2.59
CA GLU A 974 10.58 31.02 2.91
C GLU A 974 10.12 32.16 1.99
N ALA A 975 10.91 33.23 1.85
CA ALA A 975 10.59 34.34 0.96
C ALA A 975 10.47 33.90 -0.52
N LEU A 976 11.34 33.00 -0.98
CA LEU A 976 11.27 32.44 -2.33
C LEU A 976 10.04 31.53 -2.52
N GLN A 977 9.75 30.67 -1.54
CA GLN A 977 8.58 29.79 -1.55
C GLN A 977 7.28 30.59 -1.59
N ASP A 978 7.15 31.62 -0.74
CA ASP A 978 5.98 32.48 -0.71
C ASP A 978 5.83 33.27 -2.00
N GLY A 979 6.93 33.78 -2.55
CA GLY A 979 6.90 34.46 -3.84
C GLY A 979 6.45 33.55 -5.00
N ILE A 980 6.87 32.27 -5.01
CA ILE A 980 6.42 31.28 -6.00
C ILE A 980 4.93 30.95 -5.81
N ASN A 981 4.51 30.72 -4.57
CA ASN A 981 3.12 30.34 -4.26
C ASN A 981 2.14 31.51 -4.42
N GLY A 982 2.63 32.76 -4.40
CA GLY A 982 1.85 33.95 -4.73
C GLY A 982 1.72 34.23 -6.23
N LEU A 983 2.31 33.42 -7.11
CA LEU A 983 2.12 33.56 -8.56
C LEU A 983 0.73 33.07 -8.95
N GLN A 984 0.09 33.84 -9.83
CA GLN A 984 -1.22 33.52 -10.38
C GLN A 984 -1.20 33.62 -11.90
N GLY A 985 -2.06 32.83 -12.54
CA GLY A 985 -2.36 32.94 -13.95
C GLY A 985 -3.11 34.23 -14.28
N PRO A 986 -3.25 34.55 -15.58
CA PRO A 986 -4.06 35.67 -16.02
C PRO A 986 -5.54 35.44 -15.68
N THR A 987 -6.24 36.49 -15.27
CA THR A 987 -7.69 36.45 -15.06
C THR A 987 -8.42 36.20 -16.38
N LYS A 988 -9.38 35.26 -16.37
CA LYS A 988 -10.15 34.87 -17.56
C LYS A 988 -11.59 35.36 -17.42
N ASN A 989 -11.97 36.46 -18.09
CA ASN A 989 -13.36 36.97 -18.11
C ASN A 989 -14.02 37.09 -16.72
N GLY A 990 -13.32 37.62 -15.71
CA GLY A 990 -13.87 37.81 -14.36
C GLY A 990 -13.93 36.54 -13.49
N LEU A 991 -13.37 35.42 -13.96
CA LEU A 991 -13.20 34.19 -13.17
C LEU A 991 -12.01 34.31 -12.20
N THR A 992 -12.02 33.49 -11.14
CA THR A 992 -10.90 33.40 -10.21
C THR A 992 -9.65 32.94 -10.98
N PRO A 993 -8.51 33.64 -10.86
CA PRO A 993 -7.28 33.27 -11.55
C PRO A 993 -6.68 31.96 -11.02
N ASP A 994 -6.04 31.20 -11.92
CA ASP A 994 -5.40 29.93 -11.59
C ASP A 994 -4.21 30.18 -10.62
N SER A 995 -4.05 29.35 -9.58
CA SER A 995 -2.92 29.42 -8.64
C SER A 995 -1.88 28.33 -8.92
N VAL A 996 -0.65 28.54 -8.45
CA VAL A 996 0.48 27.60 -8.64
C VAL A 996 0.27 26.23 -7.97
N ASN A 997 -0.82 26.03 -7.22
CA ASN A 997 -1.14 24.78 -6.51
C ASN A 997 0.01 24.31 -5.61
N GLY A 998 0.66 25.27 -4.94
CA GLY A 998 1.73 25.05 -3.98
C GLY A 998 3.05 24.57 -4.58
N VAL A 999 4.14 25.09 -4.06
CA VAL A 999 5.52 24.64 -4.25
C VAL A 999 6.19 24.70 -2.89
N LYS A 1000 6.93 23.65 -2.56
CA LYS A 1000 7.79 23.59 -1.39
C LYS A 1000 9.23 23.84 -1.82
N VAL A 1001 9.91 24.75 -1.13
CA VAL A 1001 11.34 24.99 -1.31
C VAL A 1001 12.09 24.41 -0.13
N SER A 1002 13.02 23.50 -0.39
CA SER A 1002 13.88 22.87 0.62
C SER A 1002 15.35 22.95 0.24
N TYR A 1003 16.22 22.62 1.17
CA TYR A 1003 17.67 22.55 0.96
C TYR A 1003 18.16 21.12 1.21
N ASP A 1004 18.87 20.57 0.24
CA ASP A 1004 19.56 19.29 0.36
C ASP A 1004 21.02 19.53 0.76
N ALA A 1005 21.38 19.09 1.97
CA ALA A 1005 22.71 19.28 2.53
C ALA A 1005 23.79 18.41 1.86
N ASP A 1006 23.41 17.27 1.25
CA ASP A 1006 24.38 16.37 0.61
C ASP A 1006 24.83 16.92 -0.75
N SER A 1007 23.89 17.51 -1.50
CA SER A 1007 24.17 18.17 -2.78
C SER A 1007 24.46 19.67 -2.67
N ASN A 1008 24.30 20.27 -1.48
CA ASN A 1008 24.39 21.70 -1.21
C ASN A 1008 23.51 22.52 -2.18
N ALA A 1009 22.28 22.07 -2.45
CA ALA A 1009 21.41 22.66 -3.46
C ALA A 1009 19.99 22.96 -2.95
N LEU A 1010 19.33 23.94 -3.57
CA LEU A 1010 17.90 24.17 -3.38
C LEU A 1010 17.10 23.13 -4.16
N GLN A 1011 16.03 22.63 -3.57
CA GLN A 1011 15.10 21.69 -4.17
C GLN A 1011 13.69 22.30 -4.15
N PHE A 1012 13.04 22.29 -5.31
CA PHE A 1012 11.68 22.79 -5.50
C PHE A 1012 10.77 21.61 -5.82
N THR A 1013 9.75 21.40 -5.00
CA THR A 1013 8.80 20.29 -5.15
C THR A 1013 7.41 20.85 -5.36
N THR A 1014 6.73 20.49 -6.45
CA THR A 1014 5.33 20.89 -6.67
C THR A 1014 4.41 20.29 -5.60
N GLY A 1015 3.37 21.00 -5.21
CA GLY A 1015 2.34 20.53 -4.29
C GLY A 1015 1.41 19.49 -4.93
N THR A 1016 1.38 19.44 -6.25
CA THR A 1016 0.67 18.44 -7.04
C THR A 1016 1.58 17.27 -7.44
N ALA A 1017 1.00 16.07 -7.53
CA ALA A 1017 1.71 14.85 -7.88
C ALA A 1017 1.02 14.11 -9.03
N SER A 1018 1.45 14.36 -10.26
CA SER A 1018 0.94 13.69 -11.46
C SER A 1018 1.88 13.88 -12.65
N THR A 1019 1.56 13.25 -13.78
CA THR A 1019 2.20 13.55 -15.08
C THR A 1019 1.96 14.98 -15.58
N ASP A 1020 0.92 15.66 -15.09
CA ASP A 1020 0.64 17.07 -15.42
C ASP A 1020 1.45 18.04 -14.54
N SER A 1021 2.08 17.53 -13.47
CA SER A 1021 2.92 18.34 -12.58
C SER A 1021 4.20 18.74 -13.31
N TYR A 1022 4.47 20.04 -13.36
CA TYR A 1022 5.56 20.65 -14.10
C TYR A 1022 6.19 21.75 -13.27
N ILE A 1023 7.52 21.81 -13.23
CA ILE A 1023 8.24 22.93 -12.63
C ILE A 1023 9.50 23.29 -13.40
N LYS A 1024 9.72 24.59 -13.55
CA LYS A 1024 10.97 25.18 -14.01
C LYS A 1024 11.26 26.44 -13.21
N VAL A 1025 12.47 26.53 -12.68
CA VAL A 1025 12.97 27.72 -11.97
C VAL A 1025 14.28 28.14 -12.61
N THR A 1026 14.42 29.43 -12.87
CA THR A 1026 15.63 30.03 -13.40
C THR A 1026 15.97 31.27 -12.59
N GLY A 1027 17.21 31.37 -12.13
CA GLY A 1027 17.69 32.50 -11.33
C GLY A 1027 19.19 32.69 -11.46
N ASP A 1028 19.75 33.58 -10.63
CA ASP A 1028 21.19 33.84 -10.64
C ASP A 1028 22.01 32.58 -10.28
N ALA A 1029 23.17 32.43 -10.92
CA ALA A 1029 24.07 31.30 -10.71
C ALA A 1029 24.53 31.14 -9.25
N ARG A 1030 24.54 32.23 -8.45
CA ARG A 1030 24.85 32.18 -7.01
C ARG A 1030 23.91 31.27 -6.24
N TRP A 1031 22.67 31.14 -6.68
CA TRP A 1031 21.64 30.30 -6.09
C TRP A 1031 21.61 28.89 -6.69
N GLY A 1032 22.53 28.57 -7.61
CA GLY A 1032 22.55 27.27 -8.29
C GLY A 1032 21.38 27.07 -9.26
N LEU A 1033 20.71 28.13 -9.69
CA LEU A 1033 19.49 28.07 -10.51
C LEU A 1033 19.71 28.45 -11.99
N ASP A 1034 20.96 28.52 -12.42
CA ASP A 1034 21.31 28.76 -13.82
C ASP A 1034 21.40 27.44 -14.62
N GLY A 1035 20.94 27.47 -15.87
CA GLY A 1035 21.04 26.35 -16.81
C GLY A 1035 20.23 25.09 -16.47
N LEU A 1036 19.21 25.17 -15.60
CA LEU A 1036 18.40 24.02 -15.20
C LEU A 1036 17.31 23.67 -16.24
N ASP A 1037 17.17 22.37 -16.51
CA ASP A 1037 16.07 21.81 -17.31
C ASP A 1037 14.78 21.69 -16.48
N ALA A 1038 13.64 21.76 -17.17
CA ALA A 1038 12.34 21.58 -16.53
C ALA A 1038 12.15 20.13 -16.05
N GLN A 1039 11.42 19.96 -14.94
CA GLN A 1039 11.11 18.66 -14.35
C GLN A 1039 9.61 18.38 -14.38
N PHE A 1040 9.27 17.10 -14.46
CA PHE A 1040 7.90 16.62 -14.51
C PHE A 1040 7.64 15.63 -13.37
N GLY A 1041 6.43 15.65 -12.83
CA GLY A 1041 5.96 14.61 -11.93
C GLY A 1041 5.62 13.35 -12.72
N THR A 1042 5.30 12.26 -12.01
CA THR A 1042 4.85 11.03 -12.65
C THR A 1042 3.66 10.44 -11.92
N THR A 1043 2.67 10.01 -12.71
CA THR A 1043 1.56 9.19 -12.22
C THR A 1043 2.09 7.78 -12.00
N THR A 1044 2.02 7.28 -10.76
CA THR A 1044 2.53 5.94 -10.46
C THR A 1044 1.66 4.85 -11.07
N THR A 1045 2.27 3.70 -11.31
CA THR A 1045 1.58 2.47 -11.69
C THR A 1045 1.74 1.42 -10.60
N TRP A 1046 0.76 0.56 -10.47
CA TRP A 1046 0.79 -0.57 -9.56
C TRP A 1046 0.28 -1.82 -10.27
N ILE A 1047 0.74 -2.98 -9.85
CA ILE A 1047 0.26 -4.26 -10.39
C ILE A 1047 -0.83 -4.74 -9.46
N LYS A 1048 -2.05 -4.92 -9.95
CA LYS A 1048 -3.11 -5.52 -9.14
C LYS A 1048 -2.85 -7.02 -9.02
N PRO A 1049 -2.48 -7.55 -7.84
CA PRO A 1049 -2.20 -8.96 -7.71
C PRO A 1049 -3.49 -9.76 -7.97
N THR A 1050 -3.47 -10.66 -8.94
CA THR A 1050 -4.62 -11.50 -9.25
C THR A 1050 -4.63 -12.69 -8.31
N ALA A 1051 -5.75 -12.89 -7.61
CA ALA A 1051 -5.92 -14.04 -6.74
C ALA A 1051 -5.92 -15.33 -7.57
N PHE A 1052 -5.09 -16.29 -7.18
CA PHE A 1052 -5.06 -17.60 -7.84
C PHE A 1052 -6.41 -18.30 -7.67
N LYS A 1053 -6.93 -18.87 -8.76
CA LYS A 1053 -8.18 -19.62 -8.77
C LYS A 1053 -7.92 -21.09 -9.07
N ASP A 1054 -8.63 -21.98 -8.41
CA ASP A 1054 -8.60 -23.42 -8.72
C ASP A 1054 -9.32 -23.74 -10.04
N GLU A 1055 -9.27 -25.02 -10.46
CA GLU A 1055 -9.94 -25.52 -11.68
C GLU A 1055 -11.47 -25.29 -11.68
N LYS A 1056 -12.07 -25.00 -10.52
CA LYS A 1056 -13.50 -24.72 -10.34
C LYS A 1056 -13.79 -23.22 -10.25
N GLY A 1057 -12.78 -22.37 -10.36
CA GLY A 1057 -12.87 -20.91 -10.31
C GLY A 1057 -12.92 -20.32 -8.89
N ALA A 1058 -12.67 -21.11 -7.84
CA ALA A 1058 -12.65 -20.63 -6.46
C ALA A 1058 -11.26 -20.08 -6.08
N THR A 1059 -11.23 -18.97 -5.35
CA THR A 1059 -9.98 -18.39 -4.83
C THR A 1059 -9.28 -19.35 -3.87
N VAL A 1060 -7.98 -19.55 -4.09
CA VAL A 1060 -7.15 -20.39 -3.22
C VAL A 1060 -6.45 -19.52 -2.19
N TYR A 1061 -6.51 -19.97 -0.94
CA TYR A 1061 -5.85 -19.37 0.20
C TYR A 1061 -4.73 -20.28 0.69
N ILE A 1062 -3.71 -19.68 1.31
CA ILE A 1062 -2.58 -20.38 1.91
C ILE A 1062 -2.47 -19.96 3.37
N ASP A 1063 -2.28 -20.92 4.26
CA ASP A 1063 -2.02 -20.65 5.68
C ASP A 1063 -0.53 -20.42 5.99
N GLY A 1064 -0.20 -20.11 7.24
CA GLY A 1064 1.17 -19.85 7.68
C GLY A 1064 2.14 -21.04 7.54
N PHE A 1065 1.63 -22.24 7.23
CA PHE A 1065 2.43 -23.45 7.01
C PHE A 1065 2.51 -23.85 5.53
N GLY A 1066 1.90 -23.08 4.62
CA GLY A 1066 1.94 -23.34 3.18
C GLY A 1066 0.85 -24.27 2.66
N GLU A 1067 -0.14 -24.62 3.47
CA GLU A 1067 -1.24 -25.51 3.05
C GLU A 1067 -2.32 -24.74 2.28
N GLU A 1068 -2.74 -25.29 1.14
CA GLU A 1068 -3.76 -24.69 0.27
C GLU A 1068 -5.18 -25.00 0.76
N SER A 1069 -6.07 -24.01 0.68
CA SER A 1069 -7.49 -24.13 1.06
C SER A 1069 -8.36 -23.29 0.13
N SER A 1070 -9.45 -23.86 -0.38
CA SER A 1070 -10.44 -23.15 -1.20
C SER A 1070 -11.56 -22.49 -0.37
N THR A 1071 -11.39 -22.36 0.96
CA THR A 1071 -12.32 -21.69 1.86
C THR A 1071 -11.68 -20.45 2.48
N ALA A 1072 -12.44 -19.35 2.48
CA ALA A 1072 -12.03 -18.10 3.12
C ALA A 1072 -12.04 -18.16 4.66
N THR A 1073 -12.45 -19.27 5.27
CA THR A 1073 -12.45 -19.43 6.73
C THR A 1073 -11.02 -19.25 7.28
N GLY A 1074 -10.87 -18.32 8.21
CA GLY A 1074 -9.57 -17.92 8.78
C GLY A 1074 -8.84 -16.80 8.02
N PHE A 1075 -9.38 -16.32 6.90
CA PHE A 1075 -8.93 -15.11 6.21
C PHE A 1075 -9.82 -13.92 6.61
N GLU A 1076 -9.20 -12.83 7.05
CA GLU A 1076 -9.91 -11.58 7.39
C GLU A 1076 -9.57 -10.46 6.40
N THR A 1077 -8.27 -10.16 6.25
CA THR A 1077 -7.74 -9.11 5.38
C THR A 1077 -6.40 -9.55 4.79
N LEU A 1078 -6.00 -8.94 3.67
CA LEU A 1078 -4.69 -9.19 3.08
C LEU A 1078 -3.59 -8.68 4.04
N PRO A 1079 -2.59 -9.50 4.40
CA PRO A 1079 -1.42 -8.99 5.11
C PRO A 1079 -0.65 -8.00 4.25
N ALA A 1080 0.19 -7.16 4.88
CA ALA A 1080 1.03 -6.17 4.20
C ALA A 1080 1.88 -6.81 3.09
N TRP A 1081 2.40 -8.01 3.35
CA TRP A 1081 3.16 -8.82 2.41
C TRP A 1081 2.62 -10.25 2.38
N SER A 1082 2.47 -10.82 1.20
CA SER A 1082 2.03 -12.20 0.99
C SER A 1082 3.09 -13.00 0.24
N PRO A 1083 3.29 -14.29 0.56
CA PRO A 1083 4.19 -15.15 -0.19
C PRO A 1083 3.69 -15.35 -1.62
N VAL A 1084 4.61 -15.31 -2.57
CA VAL A 1084 4.35 -15.57 -4.00
C VAL A 1084 4.84 -16.95 -4.33
N TYR A 1085 4.14 -17.68 -5.19
CA TYR A 1085 4.48 -19.06 -5.53
C TYR A 1085 4.76 -19.24 -7.02
N PHE A 1086 5.58 -20.24 -7.35
CA PHE A 1086 5.67 -20.75 -8.73
C PHE A 1086 4.47 -21.65 -9.03
N ASP A 1087 4.17 -21.80 -10.31
CA ASP A 1087 3.23 -22.81 -10.75
C ASP A 1087 3.74 -24.23 -10.43
N LYS A 1088 2.84 -25.10 -9.97
CA LYS A 1088 3.18 -26.45 -9.54
C LYS A 1088 3.78 -27.24 -10.69
N GLY A 1089 5.05 -27.60 -10.60
CA GLY A 1089 5.75 -28.40 -11.62
C GLY A 1089 6.36 -27.59 -12.75
N GLU A 1090 6.42 -26.26 -12.63
CA GLU A 1090 7.10 -25.38 -13.56
C GLU A 1090 8.63 -25.54 -13.48
N LEU A 1091 9.29 -25.58 -14.64
CA LEU A 1091 10.72 -25.42 -14.83
C LEU A 1091 10.96 -24.18 -15.69
N THR A 1092 11.72 -23.24 -15.15
CA THR A 1092 11.99 -21.94 -15.77
C THR A 1092 13.47 -21.83 -16.12
N PHE A 1093 13.77 -21.52 -17.37
CA PHE A 1093 15.13 -21.34 -17.90
C PHE A 1093 15.36 -19.90 -18.36
N ASP A 1094 16.53 -19.35 -18.07
CA ASP A 1094 16.93 -18.03 -18.58
C ASP A 1094 17.23 -18.08 -20.09
N THR A 1095 17.46 -16.91 -20.70
CA THR A 1095 17.88 -16.81 -22.11
C THR A 1095 19.24 -17.46 -22.40
N ALA A 1096 20.07 -17.69 -21.37
CA ALA A 1096 21.35 -18.37 -21.48
C ALA A 1096 21.23 -19.91 -21.40
N GLY A 1097 20.04 -20.44 -21.12
CA GLY A 1097 19.77 -21.87 -21.03
C GLY A 1097 20.02 -22.49 -19.65
N ASN A 1098 20.24 -21.69 -18.61
CA ASN A 1098 20.41 -22.18 -17.24
C ASN A 1098 19.06 -22.30 -16.54
N LEU A 1099 18.93 -23.29 -15.65
CA LEU A 1099 17.75 -23.44 -14.81
C LEU A 1099 17.70 -22.33 -13.75
N VAL A 1100 16.64 -21.53 -13.80
CA VAL A 1100 16.34 -20.47 -12.82
C VAL A 1100 15.49 -21.02 -11.68
N SER A 1101 14.51 -21.87 -11.99
CA SER A 1101 13.61 -22.50 -11.03
C SER A 1101 13.18 -23.89 -11.50
N PRO A 1102 13.02 -24.89 -10.60
CA PRO A 1102 13.27 -24.85 -9.16
C PRO A 1102 14.72 -25.19 -8.83
N LYS A 1103 15.38 -24.36 -7.99
CA LYS A 1103 16.78 -24.58 -7.57
C LYS A 1103 16.96 -25.67 -6.52
N GLN A 1104 15.95 -25.89 -5.67
CA GLN A 1104 15.99 -26.87 -4.58
C GLN A 1104 15.47 -28.26 -5.01
N GLY A 1105 15.15 -28.43 -6.30
CA GLY A 1105 14.42 -29.58 -6.82
C GLY A 1105 12.91 -29.45 -6.63
N ALA A 1106 12.15 -30.21 -7.40
CA ALA A 1106 10.69 -30.28 -7.32
C ALA A 1106 10.29 -31.44 -6.40
N GLN A 1107 9.75 -31.10 -5.22
CA GLN A 1107 9.12 -32.10 -4.35
C GLN A 1107 7.78 -32.51 -4.95
N LEU A 1108 7.51 -33.81 -4.95
CA LEU A 1108 6.22 -34.36 -5.37
C LEU A 1108 5.36 -34.67 -4.15
N ASP A 1109 4.04 -34.54 -4.32
CA ASP A 1109 3.07 -34.94 -3.32
C ASP A 1109 3.19 -36.44 -3.01
N THR A 1110 2.82 -36.80 -1.79
CA THR A 1110 2.94 -38.19 -1.33
C THR A 1110 1.99 -39.11 -2.11
N VAL A 1111 2.57 -40.07 -2.83
CA VAL A 1111 1.83 -41.06 -3.62
C VAL A 1111 1.46 -42.25 -2.76
N TYR A 1112 0.17 -42.42 -2.50
CA TYR A 1112 -0.35 -43.70 -2.01
C TYR A 1112 -0.47 -44.70 -3.15
N LEU A 1113 0.32 -45.77 -3.07
CA LEU A 1113 0.37 -46.83 -4.08
C LEU A 1113 -0.79 -47.85 -3.87
N PRO A 1114 -1.32 -48.46 -4.95
CA PRO A 1114 -2.42 -49.44 -4.84
C PRO A 1114 -2.09 -50.61 -3.92
N ASN A 1115 -3.10 -51.22 -3.31
CA ASN A 1115 -3.02 -52.43 -2.48
C ASN A 1115 -2.23 -52.30 -1.16
N GLY A 1116 -2.22 -51.12 -0.54
CA GLY A 1116 -1.67 -50.94 0.82
C GLY A 1116 -0.15 -51.04 0.91
N LYS A 1117 0.56 -50.86 -0.21
CA LYS A 1117 2.02 -51.01 -0.33
C LYS A 1117 2.85 -49.79 0.14
N GLY A 1118 2.26 -48.93 0.97
CA GLY A 1118 2.92 -47.76 1.55
C GLY A 1118 2.76 -46.46 0.74
N ALA A 1119 3.33 -45.39 1.28
CA ALA A 1119 3.29 -44.04 0.72
C ALA A 1119 4.69 -43.65 0.21
N LEU A 1120 4.79 -43.03 -0.97
CA LEU A 1120 6.04 -42.69 -1.63
C LEU A 1120 6.15 -41.17 -1.83
N THR A 1121 7.15 -40.56 -1.23
CA THR A 1121 7.47 -39.13 -1.38
C THR A 1121 8.80 -39.02 -2.14
N ILE A 1122 8.78 -38.41 -3.32
CA ILE A 1122 9.93 -38.30 -4.21
C ILE A 1122 10.27 -36.82 -4.36
N ASN A 1123 11.55 -36.46 -4.22
CA ASN A 1123 12.07 -35.17 -4.66
C ASN A 1123 12.85 -35.34 -5.97
N ILE A 1124 12.49 -34.59 -7.01
CA ILE A 1124 13.19 -34.58 -8.29
C ILE A 1124 14.12 -33.37 -8.37
N ASP A 1125 15.42 -33.62 -8.39
CA ASP A 1125 16.46 -32.62 -8.53
C ASP A 1125 16.79 -32.40 -10.01
N TYR A 1126 16.47 -31.20 -10.52
CA TYR A 1126 16.71 -30.76 -11.89
C TYR A 1126 17.95 -29.88 -12.04
N ALA A 1127 18.76 -29.67 -11.00
CA ALA A 1127 19.82 -28.64 -10.99
C ALA A 1127 20.88 -28.82 -12.09
N LYS A 1128 21.01 -30.02 -12.67
CA LYS A 1128 21.91 -30.32 -13.80
C LYS A 1128 21.24 -30.21 -15.17
N SER A 1129 20.02 -29.68 -15.23
CA SER A 1129 19.27 -29.51 -16.47
C SER A 1129 19.58 -28.17 -17.12
N THR A 1130 19.55 -28.15 -18.45
CA THR A 1130 19.88 -27.00 -19.30
C THR A 1130 18.90 -26.92 -20.46
N GLN A 1131 18.85 -25.76 -21.12
CA GLN A 1131 18.07 -25.57 -22.34
C GLN A 1131 18.96 -24.97 -23.44
N PHE A 1132 19.32 -25.78 -24.43
CA PHE A 1132 20.08 -25.36 -25.60
C PHE A 1132 19.38 -25.73 -26.91
N ALA A 1133 19.82 -25.12 -28.02
CA ALA A 1133 19.35 -25.44 -29.38
C ALA A 1133 19.92 -26.79 -29.89
N SER A 1134 19.79 -27.83 -29.06
CA SER A 1134 20.20 -29.21 -29.34
C SER A 1134 19.01 -30.14 -29.05
N PRO A 1135 18.95 -31.33 -29.66
CA PRO A 1135 17.89 -32.29 -29.39
C PRO A 1135 17.76 -32.63 -27.90
N PHE A 1136 16.56 -33.04 -27.50
CA PHE A 1136 16.31 -33.47 -26.12
C PHE A 1136 17.23 -34.63 -25.74
N SER A 1137 17.92 -34.53 -24.61
CA SER A 1137 18.82 -35.59 -24.14
C SER A 1137 18.83 -35.72 -22.62
N VAL A 1138 18.93 -36.96 -22.13
CA VAL A 1138 19.18 -37.23 -20.71
C VAL A 1138 20.69 -37.21 -20.46
N LEU A 1139 21.18 -36.13 -19.84
CA LEU A 1139 22.59 -35.93 -19.50
C LEU A 1139 23.03 -36.77 -18.29
N SER A 1140 22.16 -36.88 -17.28
CA SER A 1140 22.38 -37.73 -16.11
C SER A 1140 21.06 -38.18 -15.50
N GLN A 1141 21.00 -39.43 -15.05
CA GLN A 1141 19.84 -40.01 -14.38
C GLN A 1141 20.31 -40.89 -13.24
N SER A 1142 19.84 -40.63 -12.01
CA SER A 1142 20.17 -41.43 -10.83
C SER A 1142 19.04 -41.36 -9.80
N GLN A 1143 18.93 -42.40 -8.96
CA GLN A 1143 17.98 -42.47 -7.86
C GLN A 1143 18.59 -43.27 -6.72
N ASP A 1144 18.09 -43.07 -5.50
CA ASP A 1144 18.75 -43.53 -4.27
C ASP A 1144 18.17 -44.80 -3.63
N GLY A 1145 17.12 -45.38 -4.19
CA GLY A 1145 16.45 -46.61 -3.75
C GLY A 1145 17.08 -47.90 -4.27
N ALA A 1146 16.84 -49.03 -3.60
CA ALA A 1146 17.45 -50.33 -3.94
C ALA A 1146 16.62 -51.55 -3.45
N PRO A 1147 16.68 -52.70 -4.18
CA PRO A 1147 16.06 -53.97 -3.77
C PRO A 1147 16.94 -54.80 -2.80
N GLU A 1148 16.35 -55.86 -2.21
CA GLU A 1148 17.04 -56.85 -1.35
C GLU A 1148 18.10 -57.67 -2.13
N GLY A 1149 19.18 -58.11 -1.46
CA GLY A 1149 20.27 -58.90 -2.07
C GLY A 1149 20.77 -60.07 -1.22
N ASP A 1150 21.17 -61.16 -1.89
CA ASP A 1150 21.72 -62.41 -1.32
C ASP A 1150 23.25 -62.40 -1.31
N LEU A 1151 23.92 -63.11 -0.38
CA LEU A 1151 25.38 -63.19 -0.32
C LEU A 1151 25.95 -63.98 -1.52
N VAL A 1152 26.85 -63.38 -2.31
CA VAL A 1152 27.49 -64.01 -3.47
C VAL A 1152 28.99 -64.24 -3.33
N GLY A 1153 29.66 -63.58 -2.38
CA GLY A 1153 31.10 -63.80 -2.16
C GLY A 1153 31.61 -63.24 -0.84
N LEU A 1154 32.71 -63.83 -0.34
CA LEU A 1154 33.45 -63.40 0.85
C LEU A 1154 34.91 -63.18 0.48
N ALA A 1155 35.47 -62.02 0.84
CA ALA A 1155 36.89 -61.72 0.65
C ALA A 1155 37.51 -61.24 1.97
N ILE A 1156 38.69 -61.76 2.30
CA ILE A 1156 39.48 -61.37 3.47
C ILE A 1156 40.79 -60.80 2.96
N ALA A 1157 41.03 -59.51 3.23
CA ALA A 1157 42.23 -58.80 2.81
C ALA A 1157 43.43 -59.08 3.73
N ASP A 1158 44.64 -58.71 3.29
CA ASP A 1158 45.89 -58.98 4.01
C ASP A 1158 45.99 -58.25 5.37
N ASP A 1159 45.22 -57.17 5.53
CA ASP A 1159 45.04 -56.42 6.77
C ASP A 1159 43.97 -57.04 7.70
N GLY A 1160 43.36 -58.16 7.30
CA GLY A 1160 42.34 -58.86 8.04
C GLY A 1160 40.91 -58.36 7.79
N LEU A 1161 40.66 -57.38 6.91
CA LEU A 1161 39.30 -56.90 6.65
C LEU A 1161 38.46 -57.97 5.96
N VAL A 1162 37.34 -58.34 6.57
CA VAL A 1162 36.36 -59.29 6.06
C VAL A 1162 35.24 -58.53 5.37
N SER A 1163 35.10 -58.71 4.06
CA SER A 1163 34.08 -58.07 3.23
C SER A 1163 33.18 -59.11 2.57
N ALA A 1164 31.88 -58.84 2.59
CA ALA A 1164 30.84 -59.62 1.92
C ALA A 1164 30.33 -58.87 0.69
N SER A 1165 30.24 -59.56 -0.45
CA SER A 1165 29.62 -59.06 -1.68
C SER A 1165 28.25 -59.70 -1.86
N PHE A 1166 27.23 -58.90 -2.21
CA PHE A 1166 25.84 -59.33 -2.37
C PHE A 1166 25.36 -59.22 -3.84
N SER A 1167 24.31 -59.97 -4.20
CA SER A 1167 23.76 -60.05 -5.56
C SER A 1167 23.14 -58.74 -6.05
N ASN A 1168 22.76 -57.83 -5.15
CA ASN A 1168 22.31 -56.48 -5.47
C ASN A 1168 23.45 -55.48 -5.71
N GLY A 1169 24.70 -55.97 -5.81
CA GLY A 1169 25.89 -55.16 -6.05
C GLY A 1169 26.45 -54.45 -4.81
N ALA A 1170 25.79 -54.57 -3.66
CA ALA A 1170 26.28 -53.99 -2.40
C ALA A 1170 27.48 -54.78 -1.87
N GLN A 1171 28.44 -54.07 -1.28
CA GLN A 1171 29.53 -54.65 -0.48
C GLN A 1171 29.39 -54.18 0.96
N LYS A 1172 29.51 -55.10 1.92
CA LYS A 1172 29.43 -54.80 3.35
C LYS A 1172 30.68 -55.30 4.06
N SER A 1173 31.34 -54.43 4.81
CA SER A 1173 32.40 -54.80 5.73
C SER A 1173 31.78 -55.47 6.97
N LEU A 1174 32.16 -56.72 7.24
CA LEU A 1174 31.61 -57.52 8.34
C LEU A 1174 32.40 -57.39 9.64
N GLY A 1175 33.70 -57.10 9.53
CA GLY A 1175 34.61 -56.96 10.66
C GLY A 1175 36.07 -57.12 10.20
N LYS A 1176 37.02 -56.93 11.12
CA LYS A 1176 38.46 -57.08 10.84
C LYS A 1176 39.05 -58.14 11.76
N VAL A 1177 39.67 -59.18 11.19
CA VAL A 1177 40.39 -60.22 11.95
C VAL A 1177 41.62 -59.58 12.59
N VAL A 1178 41.64 -59.53 13.92
CA VAL A 1178 42.73 -58.95 14.69
C VAL A 1178 43.73 -60.01 15.13
N LEU A 1179 44.96 -59.59 15.38
CA LEU A 1179 46.02 -60.45 15.89
C LEU A 1179 46.38 -60.07 17.32
N VAL A 1180 46.86 -61.05 18.08
CA VAL A 1180 47.28 -60.86 19.47
C VAL A 1180 48.76 -61.14 19.62
N ASN A 1181 49.53 -60.17 20.08
CA ASN A 1181 50.93 -60.38 20.42
C ASN A 1181 51.16 -60.32 21.94
N PHE A 1182 52.25 -60.91 22.40
CA PHE A 1182 52.62 -60.96 23.82
C PHE A 1182 54.03 -60.43 24.00
N SER A 1183 54.30 -59.77 25.13
CA SER A 1183 55.67 -59.30 25.42
C SER A 1183 56.67 -60.46 25.52
N ASN A 1184 56.21 -61.63 25.97
CA ASN A 1184 57.00 -62.86 26.00
C ASN A 1184 56.16 -64.05 25.49
N PRO A 1185 56.15 -64.34 24.17
CA PRO A 1185 55.38 -65.44 23.62
C PRO A 1185 55.74 -66.80 24.22
N SER A 1186 57.02 -67.02 24.54
CA SER A 1186 57.50 -68.25 25.18
C SER A 1186 56.96 -68.49 26.60
N GLY A 1187 56.36 -67.47 27.24
CA GLY A 1187 55.68 -67.58 28.52
C GLY A 1187 54.25 -68.15 28.42
N LEU A 1188 53.71 -68.32 27.22
CA LEU A 1188 52.37 -68.87 27.01
C LEU A 1188 52.28 -70.34 27.44
N ARG A 1189 51.16 -70.71 28.06
CA ARG A 1189 50.91 -72.10 28.45
C ARG A 1189 50.13 -72.81 27.34
N GLN A 1190 50.72 -73.85 26.77
CA GLN A 1190 50.04 -74.68 25.78
C GLN A 1190 48.90 -75.50 26.42
N ILE A 1191 47.78 -75.60 25.72
CA ILE A 1191 46.59 -76.38 26.11
C ILE A 1191 46.07 -77.21 24.94
N GLY A 1192 46.80 -78.27 24.61
CA GLY A 1192 46.47 -79.20 23.53
C GLY A 1192 46.67 -78.63 22.11
N ASP A 1193 46.81 -79.52 21.12
CA ASP A 1193 46.63 -79.34 19.67
C ASP A 1193 46.73 -77.90 19.11
N THR A 1194 47.83 -77.19 19.43
CA THR A 1194 48.20 -75.82 18.98
C THR A 1194 47.52 -74.61 19.66
N ASN A 1195 46.79 -74.82 20.75
CA ASN A 1195 46.16 -73.74 21.53
C ASN A 1195 47.01 -73.29 22.72
N TYR A 1196 46.88 -72.01 23.09
CA TYR A 1196 47.66 -71.37 24.15
C TYR A 1196 46.79 -70.49 25.06
N TYR A 1197 47.10 -70.51 26.36
CA TYR A 1197 46.58 -69.57 27.35
C TYR A 1197 47.64 -68.56 27.78
N LYS A 1198 47.18 -67.35 28.10
CA LYS A 1198 47.99 -66.32 28.76
C LYS A 1198 48.37 -66.77 30.18
N THR A 1199 49.57 -66.40 30.60
CA THR A 1199 50.09 -66.61 31.96
C THR A 1199 50.58 -65.27 32.51
N SER A 1200 50.99 -65.23 33.78
CA SER A 1200 51.73 -64.08 34.32
C SER A 1200 53.01 -63.81 33.52
N ASP A 1201 53.67 -64.87 33.04
CA ASP A 1201 54.99 -64.82 32.43
C ASP A 1201 54.96 -64.41 30.95
N SER A 1202 53.80 -64.59 30.28
CA SER A 1202 53.59 -64.11 28.91
C SER A 1202 53.33 -62.60 28.84
N GLY A 1203 52.87 -62.01 29.95
CA GLY A 1203 52.33 -60.67 30.00
C GLY A 1203 50.88 -60.58 29.47
N VAL A 1204 50.35 -59.36 29.42
CA VAL A 1204 49.00 -59.09 28.91
C VAL A 1204 48.93 -59.25 27.38
N PRO A 1205 47.81 -59.78 26.84
CA PRO A 1205 47.58 -59.84 25.40
C PRO A 1205 47.48 -58.43 24.83
N LYS A 1206 48.23 -58.15 23.74
CA LYS A 1206 48.15 -56.91 22.98
C LYS A 1206 47.40 -57.18 21.68
N TYR A 1207 46.21 -56.64 21.54
CA TYR A 1207 45.42 -56.72 20.32
C TYR A 1207 45.88 -55.64 19.34
N GLY A 1208 45.95 -55.98 18.05
CA GLY A 1208 46.29 -55.04 16.99
C GLY A 1208 45.76 -55.48 15.64
N GLU A 1209 45.72 -54.54 14.72
CA GLU A 1209 45.36 -54.80 13.33
C GLU A 1209 46.45 -55.63 12.64
N ALA A 1210 46.05 -56.56 11.77
CA ALA A 1210 47.02 -57.31 10.97
C ALA A 1210 47.76 -56.37 10.01
N GLY A 1211 49.07 -56.56 9.86
CA GLY A 1211 49.96 -55.71 9.06
C GLY A 1211 50.40 -54.40 9.72
N SER A 1212 49.89 -54.08 10.92
CA SER A 1212 50.34 -52.93 11.71
C SER A 1212 51.69 -53.20 12.40
N ALA A 1213 52.38 -52.15 12.84
CA ALA A 1213 53.71 -52.28 13.45
C ALA A 1213 53.69 -53.21 14.68
N GLY A 1214 54.45 -54.32 14.63
CA GLY A 1214 54.51 -55.33 15.70
C GLY A 1214 53.52 -56.50 15.54
N PHE A 1215 52.76 -56.54 14.43
CA PHE A 1215 51.85 -57.61 14.06
C PHE A 1215 52.11 -58.08 12.62
N GLY A 1216 51.99 -59.38 12.37
CA GLY A 1216 52.06 -59.97 11.04
C GLY A 1216 50.82 -59.67 10.19
N THR A 1217 50.87 -60.01 8.91
CA THR A 1217 49.70 -59.94 8.01
C THR A 1217 48.89 -61.24 8.06
N VAL A 1218 47.59 -61.17 7.78
CA VAL A 1218 46.73 -62.35 7.67
C VAL A 1218 46.60 -62.70 6.20
N ARG A 1219 46.85 -63.96 5.84
CA ARG A 1219 46.69 -64.42 4.46
C ARG A 1219 45.52 -65.38 4.36
N SER A 1220 44.54 -65.03 3.54
CA SER A 1220 43.38 -65.88 3.23
C SER A 1220 43.75 -66.97 2.21
N GLY A 1221 43.10 -68.13 2.32
CA GLY A 1221 43.39 -69.27 1.47
C GLY A 1221 44.75 -69.89 1.74
N ALA A 1222 45.24 -69.87 2.98
CA ALA A 1222 46.52 -70.44 3.35
C ALA A 1222 46.51 -70.99 4.79
N THR A 1223 47.40 -71.95 5.07
CA THR A 1223 47.62 -72.52 6.41
C THR A 1223 49.11 -72.54 6.74
N GLU A 1224 49.46 -72.33 8.01
CA GLU A 1224 50.85 -72.39 8.49
C GLU A 1224 51.23 -73.82 8.91
N ARG A 1225 52.27 -74.43 8.32
CA ARG A 1225 52.78 -75.74 8.77
C ARG A 1225 53.56 -75.65 10.09
N ALA A 1226 53.82 -76.79 10.72
CA ALA A 1226 54.73 -76.86 11.85
C ALA A 1226 56.11 -76.25 11.50
N ASN A 1227 56.71 -75.49 12.42
CA ASN A 1227 58.07 -74.94 12.26
C ASN A 1227 59.19 -75.94 12.61
N VAL A 1228 58.88 -77.24 12.52
CA VAL A 1228 59.77 -78.34 12.87
C VAL A 1228 60.53 -78.78 11.63
N ASP A 1229 61.86 -78.74 11.68
CA ASP A 1229 62.72 -79.36 10.67
C ASP A 1229 62.93 -80.84 11.00
N LEU A 1230 62.24 -81.71 10.26
CA LEU A 1230 62.31 -83.16 10.46
C LEU A 1230 63.74 -83.70 10.37
N THR A 1231 64.59 -83.13 9.51
CA THR A 1231 65.96 -83.62 9.33
C THR A 1231 66.82 -83.33 10.55
N GLN A 1232 66.70 -82.13 11.11
CA GLN A 1232 67.42 -81.73 12.32
C GLN A 1232 66.93 -82.52 13.55
N GLU A 1233 65.62 -82.66 13.74
CA GLU A 1233 65.07 -83.40 14.88
C GLU A 1233 65.49 -84.89 14.88
N LEU A 1234 65.59 -85.52 13.70
CA LEU A 1234 66.07 -86.90 13.61
C LEU A 1234 67.55 -87.04 14.00
N VAL A 1235 68.37 -86.04 13.66
CA VAL A 1235 69.79 -85.98 14.08
C VAL A 1235 69.90 -85.73 15.59
N ASP A 1236 69.11 -84.81 16.12
CA ASP A 1236 69.03 -84.50 17.55
C ASP A 1236 68.59 -85.75 18.33
N LEU A 1237 67.58 -86.48 17.86
CA LEU A 1237 67.12 -87.73 18.45
C LEU A 1237 68.20 -88.81 18.50
N ILE A 1238 68.99 -88.99 17.43
CA ILE A 1238 70.12 -89.94 17.41
C ILE A 1238 71.19 -89.53 18.44
N THR A 1239 71.46 -88.24 18.56
CA THR A 1239 72.45 -87.69 19.50
C THR A 1239 71.99 -87.87 20.95
N GLU A 1240 70.72 -87.58 21.22
CA GLU A 1240 70.08 -87.75 22.52
C GLU A 1240 70.00 -89.22 22.94
N GLN A 1241 69.70 -90.14 22.00
CA GLN A 1241 69.74 -91.58 22.24
C GLN A 1241 71.16 -92.06 22.61
N ARG A 1242 72.19 -91.55 21.94
CA ARG A 1242 73.59 -91.83 22.30
C ARG A 1242 73.92 -91.29 23.70
N ASN A 1243 73.46 -90.09 24.05
CA ASN A 1243 73.66 -89.50 25.38
C ASN A 1243 72.94 -90.33 26.47
N PHE A 1244 71.72 -90.79 26.21
CA PHE A 1244 70.99 -91.69 27.09
C PHE A 1244 71.75 -93.01 27.30
N GLN A 1245 72.21 -93.65 26.22
CA GLN A 1245 73.00 -94.89 26.29
C GLN A 1245 74.34 -94.70 27.03
N ALA A 1246 75.03 -93.58 26.80
CA ALA A 1246 76.28 -93.26 27.49
C ALA A 1246 76.06 -93.06 29.00
N ASN A 1247 75.02 -92.32 29.40
CA ASN A 1247 74.67 -92.13 30.80
C ASN A 1247 74.21 -93.43 31.47
N ALA A 1248 73.44 -94.26 30.77
CA ALA A 1248 73.03 -95.58 31.25
C ALA A 1248 74.23 -96.52 31.45
N LYS A 1249 75.20 -96.52 30.51
CA LYS A 1249 76.44 -97.30 30.64
C LYS A 1249 77.33 -96.79 31.77
N ALA A 1250 77.40 -95.47 31.99
CA ALA A 1250 78.10 -94.87 33.11
C ALA A 1250 77.46 -95.27 34.46
N MET A 1251 76.12 -95.29 34.54
CA MET A 1251 75.41 -95.82 35.72
C MET A 1251 75.69 -97.30 35.94
N GLU A 1252 75.62 -98.14 34.90
CA GLU A 1252 75.92 -99.57 34.98
C GLU A 1252 77.34 -99.82 35.50
N THR A 1253 78.33 -99.08 34.97
CA THR A 1253 79.72 -99.15 35.40
C THR A 1253 79.88 -98.68 36.85
N SER A 1254 79.21 -97.60 37.25
CA SER A 1254 79.23 -97.12 38.63
C SER A 1254 78.57 -98.10 39.61
N THR A 1255 77.48 -98.77 39.20
CA THR A 1255 76.82 -99.82 39.99
C THR A 1255 77.68 -101.06 40.09
N SER A 1256 78.30 -101.49 38.98
CA SER A 1256 79.27 -102.60 38.95
C SER A 1256 80.47 -102.32 39.84
N MET A 1257 81.09 -101.14 39.76
CA MET A 1257 82.17 -100.74 40.67
C MET A 1257 81.73 -100.72 42.14
N THR A 1258 80.52 -100.26 42.44
CA THR A 1258 79.99 -100.27 43.81
C THR A 1258 79.75 -101.69 44.30
N GLN A 1259 79.22 -102.59 43.45
CA GLN A 1259 79.08 -104.02 43.75
C GLN A 1259 80.44 -104.70 43.93
N THR A 1260 81.44 -104.40 43.11
CA THR A 1260 82.81 -104.90 43.27
C THR A 1260 83.43 -104.39 44.58
N ILE A 1261 83.24 -103.12 44.94
CA ILE A 1261 83.70 -102.58 46.23
C ILE A 1261 82.99 -103.30 47.39
N ILE A 1262 81.69 -103.58 47.29
CA ILE A 1262 80.95 -104.35 48.30
C ILE A 1262 81.45 -105.80 48.36
N GLN A 1263 81.77 -106.42 47.22
CA GLN A 1263 82.32 -107.78 47.13
C GLN A 1263 83.78 -107.89 47.57
N ILE A 1264 84.58 -106.81 47.53
CA ILE A 1264 85.93 -106.74 48.11
C ILE A 1264 85.87 -106.53 49.62
N ARG A 1265 84.77 -105.93 50.11
CA ARG A 1265 84.57 -105.64 51.54
C ARG A 1265 84.00 -106.83 52.32
N ASN A 1266 83.38 -107.79 51.63
CA ASN A 1266 82.99 -109.11 52.13
C ASN A 1266 84.07 -110.13 51.79
#